data_AF-A0A2N0HGK5-F1
#
_entry.id   AF-A0A2N0HGK5-F1
#
_cell.length_a   1.000
_cell.length_b   1.000
_cell.length_c   1.000
_cell.angle_alpha   90.00
_cell.angle_beta   90.00
_cell.angle_gamma   90.00
#
_symmetry.space_group_name_H-M   'P 1'
#
loop_
_entity.id
_entity.type
_entity.pdbx_description
1 polymer ?
#
loop_
_entity_poly.entity_id
_entity_poly.type
_entity_poly.pdbx_seq_one_letter_code
_entity_poly.pdbx_strand_id
1 'polypeptide(L)'
;MDDKKELITWAKNYLRGEDISNDISFEDLYQNLIQYEQYGYATEILLKKIADNEDQGTEIKLFKYQDLADNVYKDSTLSSYFKFDKAINILKSYCDLEHTKNSRTVGIAGAIYKNKWKFNHQFHNLLQSRSYYKKGYLIWQNKMHKSIQTETECVNTAVNYANINELIVIENLEQLSETCEITSETIARFEIAQNIRKEIIDAYLVDVDEVVFKDGIESKEKLYTALAEAFFGLRMYKKSLYFIELYTQDKTENWQIKSFSKQIYNLTNYQNKEKGQKSINKDPFHKNEIIKEEQNKCLIALNLKANESENESNVKQKQQNKLGIGLSGGGFRASLFHIGVLAALAEKDKLKDIEVISCVSGGSIIGAFYYLKIKQLFESKTDESIVQEDYIQIVKEIETEFLSAVQKNIRMRLLTSFSKNLKMWNGDSYSRSNRLGELYEEYFYKSLLPKNDSSPIFMSDLFIVPFGHESFKLNNDNWKRSNKVPQLILNATAVNTGHNWQFTASWMGEPPTYISDEFDVKPRLRRMYYENAPEQYQKFRLGYAVAASSCVPVLFQPLVLKDLYKNFNLELIDGGVHDNQGIASILEQECDEIIISDASAQMPNHAVHTENALSLFFRVDTILQERLREIQLLDLKSRKYSSIVSKLSIVHLKNGLTQLPVSWIDCTDVNRSILYDKEIEDENALLKYGLMKKIQKGLSEVRTDLDSFNDLEAYALMYSGYKQMMHENSSEAVKKWNWNFLKVAENCTLPAKEKQLVKQLKISSTIPFKIIKMSKSLSFAVLGIGSIVLIVMLFGLICNWSNPKPFYQIDISYDFIGITVIVFLVGFLSKFLAKAINIENTIKKKAILFLLITFGWVFSIIYIRIFNPWYNRLGKVK
;
A
#
# COMPACT_ATOMS: atom_id res chain seq x y z
N MET A 1 21.05 -5.42 -34.78
CA MET A 1 20.18 -4.41 -34.12
C MET A 1 18.98 -4.08 -35.00
N ASP A 2 19.14 -4.07 -36.32
CA ASP A 2 18.05 -3.80 -37.27
C ASP A 2 17.02 -4.94 -37.32
N ASP A 3 17.46 -6.21 -37.36
CA ASP A 3 16.57 -7.38 -37.30
C ASP A 3 15.64 -7.35 -36.07
N LYS A 4 16.17 -6.94 -34.91
CA LYS A 4 15.39 -6.80 -33.67
C LYS A 4 14.30 -5.73 -33.78
N LYS A 5 14.59 -4.60 -34.43
CA LYS A 5 13.60 -3.50 -34.62
C LYS A 5 12.51 -3.91 -35.60
N GLU A 6 12.88 -4.63 -36.65
CA GLU A 6 11.94 -5.15 -37.64
C GLU A 6 10.98 -6.17 -37.02
N LEU A 7 11.51 -7.12 -36.23
CA LEU A 7 10.70 -8.08 -35.47
C LEU A 7 9.72 -7.41 -34.51
N ILE A 8 10.15 -6.34 -33.80
CA ILE A 8 9.26 -5.57 -32.95
C ILE A 8 8.16 -4.89 -33.79
N THR A 9 8.50 -4.35 -34.96
CA THR A 9 7.53 -3.75 -35.88
C THR A 9 6.49 -4.77 -36.33
N TRP A 10 6.91 -5.95 -36.80
CA TRP A 10 5.98 -7.02 -37.16
C TRP A 10 5.11 -7.47 -35.99
N ALA A 11 5.68 -7.58 -34.78
CA ALA A 11 4.90 -7.90 -33.58
C ALA A 11 3.83 -6.84 -33.30
N LYS A 12 4.15 -5.55 -33.42
CA LYS A 12 3.17 -4.46 -33.26
C LYS A 12 2.08 -4.52 -34.32
N ASN A 13 2.45 -4.73 -35.59
CA ASN A 13 1.51 -4.85 -36.70
C ASN A 13 0.55 -6.04 -36.48
N TYR A 14 1.10 -7.22 -36.13
CA TYR A 14 0.31 -8.40 -35.77
C TYR A 14 -0.66 -8.13 -34.63
N LEU A 15 -0.22 -7.46 -33.57
CA LEU A 15 -1.06 -7.12 -32.42
C LEU A 15 -2.20 -6.15 -32.77
N ARG A 16 -1.97 -5.21 -33.70
CA ARG A 16 -3.01 -4.33 -34.26
C ARG A 16 -3.96 -5.03 -35.23
N GLY A 17 -3.67 -6.26 -35.64
CA GLY A 17 -4.51 -7.04 -36.55
C GLY A 17 -4.19 -6.80 -38.03
N GLU A 18 -3.02 -6.24 -38.32
CA GLU A 18 -2.49 -6.17 -39.69
C GLU A 18 -2.01 -7.56 -40.12
N ASP A 19 -2.23 -7.91 -41.39
CA ASP A 19 -1.76 -9.18 -41.96
C ASP A 19 -0.27 -9.08 -42.29
N ILE A 20 0.54 -9.79 -41.50
CA ILE A 20 1.99 -9.90 -41.69
C ILE A 20 2.41 -11.26 -42.29
N SER A 21 1.45 -12.10 -42.69
CA SER A 21 1.72 -13.48 -43.11
C SER A 21 2.56 -13.57 -44.39
N ASN A 22 2.55 -12.53 -45.21
CA ASN A 22 3.40 -12.40 -46.40
C ASN A 22 4.86 -12.08 -46.05
N ASP A 23 5.12 -11.51 -44.87
CA ASP A 23 6.46 -11.07 -44.45
C ASP A 23 7.14 -12.11 -43.54
N ILE A 24 6.40 -12.66 -42.57
CA ILE A 24 6.93 -13.63 -41.60
C ILE A 24 5.83 -14.55 -41.05
N SER A 25 6.14 -15.83 -40.87
CA SER A 25 5.22 -16.77 -40.23
C SER A 25 5.08 -16.48 -38.73
N PHE A 26 3.96 -16.88 -38.11
CA PHE A 26 3.78 -16.73 -36.66
C PHE A 26 4.88 -17.45 -35.86
N GLU A 27 5.26 -18.65 -36.28
CA GLU A 27 6.26 -19.46 -35.57
C GLU A 27 7.63 -18.79 -35.65
N ASP A 28 8.02 -18.30 -36.83
CA ASP A 28 9.29 -17.59 -37.01
C ASP A 28 9.32 -16.29 -36.23
N LEU A 29 8.23 -15.50 -36.26
CA LEU A 29 8.12 -14.27 -35.46
C LEU A 29 8.27 -14.58 -33.97
N TYR A 30 7.57 -15.59 -33.47
CA TYR A 30 7.60 -15.99 -32.07
C TYR A 30 9.00 -16.44 -31.64
N GLN A 31 9.61 -17.39 -32.36
CA GLN A 31 10.94 -17.91 -32.02
C GLN A 31 12.02 -16.82 -32.08
N ASN A 32 11.96 -15.92 -33.06
CA ASN A 32 12.88 -14.81 -33.17
C ASN A 32 12.71 -13.79 -32.02
N LEU A 33 11.47 -13.49 -31.59
CA LEU A 33 11.25 -12.65 -30.41
C LEU A 33 11.83 -13.28 -29.15
N ILE A 34 11.73 -14.60 -28.97
CA ILE A 34 12.35 -15.32 -27.87
C ILE A 34 13.88 -15.24 -27.94
N GLN A 35 14.45 -15.44 -29.13
CA GLN A 35 15.91 -15.34 -29.37
C GLN A 35 16.45 -13.96 -28.98
N TYR A 36 15.72 -12.89 -29.29
CA TYR A 36 16.10 -11.50 -28.93
C TYR A 36 15.62 -11.06 -27.53
N GLU A 37 15.23 -11.99 -26.67
CA GLU A 37 14.74 -11.76 -25.30
C GLU A 37 13.58 -10.74 -25.24
N GLN A 38 12.75 -10.65 -26.30
CA GLN A 38 11.56 -9.78 -26.38
C GLN A 38 10.31 -10.47 -25.82
N TYR A 39 10.43 -10.99 -24.59
CA TYR A 39 9.38 -11.78 -23.93
C TYR A 39 8.05 -11.04 -23.76
N GLY A 40 8.07 -9.70 -23.61
CA GLY A 40 6.86 -8.89 -23.56
C GLY A 40 6.03 -9.00 -24.83
N TYR A 41 6.64 -8.77 -26.00
CA TYR A 41 5.96 -8.94 -27.30
C TYR A 41 5.62 -10.41 -27.57
N ALA A 42 6.53 -11.34 -27.28
CA ALA A 42 6.27 -12.78 -27.43
C ALA A 42 5.04 -13.24 -26.64
N THR A 43 4.87 -12.73 -25.42
CA THR A 43 3.69 -12.98 -24.56
C THR A 43 2.42 -12.47 -25.22
N GLU A 44 2.40 -11.22 -25.68
CA GLU A 44 1.18 -10.61 -26.23
C GLU A 44 0.77 -11.25 -27.56
N ILE A 45 1.72 -11.56 -28.46
CA ILE A 45 1.36 -12.24 -29.72
C ILE A 45 0.86 -13.66 -29.46
N LEU A 46 1.40 -14.35 -28.45
CA LEU A 46 0.96 -15.69 -28.07
C LEU A 46 -0.43 -15.66 -27.44
N LEU A 47 -0.72 -14.69 -26.56
CA LEU A 47 -2.06 -14.45 -26.02
C LEU A 47 -3.08 -14.15 -27.12
N LYS A 48 -2.70 -13.32 -28.10
CA LYS A 48 -3.55 -13.06 -29.27
C LYS A 48 -3.82 -14.34 -30.06
N LYS A 49 -2.77 -15.14 -30.34
CA LYS A 49 -2.92 -16.40 -31.07
C LYS A 49 -3.75 -17.44 -30.32
N ILE A 50 -3.68 -17.45 -28.99
CA ILE A 50 -4.53 -18.29 -28.12
C ILE A 50 -5.99 -17.86 -28.27
N ALA A 51 -6.27 -16.56 -28.15
CA ALA A 51 -7.63 -16.02 -28.31
C ALA A 51 -8.20 -16.30 -29.71
N ASP A 52 -7.43 -16.06 -30.77
CA ASP A 52 -7.85 -16.35 -32.16
C ASP A 52 -8.19 -17.83 -32.34
N ASN A 53 -7.43 -18.73 -31.70
CA ASN A 53 -7.69 -20.16 -31.73
C ASN A 53 -8.96 -20.55 -30.96
N GLU A 54 -9.23 -19.92 -29.82
CA GLU A 54 -10.46 -20.13 -29.03
C GLU A 54 -11.71 -19.69 -29.81
N ASP A 55 -11.65 -18.53 -30.45
CA ASP A 55 -12.74 -18.01 -31.29
C ASP A 55 -13.04 -18.93 -32.48
N GLN A 56 -12.02 -19.64 -32.98
CA GLN A 56 -12.13 -20.64 -34.05
C GLN A 56 -12.51 -22.04 -33.54
N GLY A 57 -12.69 -22.24 -32.23
CA GLY A 57 -12.97 -23.55 -31.63
C GLY A 57 -11.81 -24.55 -31.76
N THR A 58 -10.58 -24.07 -31.97
CA THR A 58 -9.40 -24.91 -32.12
C THR A 58 -8.80 -25.28 -30.77
N GLU A 59 -8.49 -26.55 -30.55
CA GLU A 59 -7.85 -27.02 -29.31
C GLU A 59 -6.50 -26.33 -29.07
N ILE A 60 -6.32 -25.79 -27.86
CA ILE A 60 -5.06 -25.16 -27.45
C ILE A 60 -4.16 -26.21 -26.84
N LYS A 61 -3.04 -26.48 -27.53
CA LYS A 61 -2.02 -27.41 -27.05
C LYS A 61 -1.39 -26.91 -25.75
N LEU A 62 -1.22 -27.81 -24.78
CA LEU A 62 -0.63 -27.55 -23.46
C LEU A 62 0.66 -26.72 -23.49
N PHE A 63 1.54 -26.97 -24.46
CA PHE A 63 2.84 -26.30 -24.54
C PHE A 63 2.73 -24.79 -24.75
N LYS A 64 1.63 -24.29 -25.36
CA LYS A 64 1.41 -22.83 -25.52
C LYS A 64 1.22 -22.14 -24.17
N TYR A 65 0.58 -22.80 -23.20
CA TYR A 65 0.45 -22.27 -21.84
C TYR A 65 1.75 -22.36 -21.04
N GLN A 66 2.55 -23.39 -21.30
CA GLN A 66 3.90 -23.52 -20.73
C GLN A 66 4.82 -22.40 -21.25
N ASP A 67 4.79 -22.14 -22.56
CA ASP A 67 5.48 -21.03 -23.23
C ASP A 67 5.03 -19.67 -22.66
N LEU A 68 3.72 -19.49 -22.48
CA LEU A 68 3.18 -18.28 -21.87
C LEU A 68 3.72 -18.06 -20.45
N ALA A 69 3.72 -19.09 -19.60
CA ALA A 69 4.30 -19.01 -18.26
C ALA A 69 5.80 -18.70 -18.30
N ASP A 70 6.55 -19.33 -19.22
CA ASP A 70 8.00 -19.13 -19.39
C ASP A 70 8.33 -17.69 -19.81
N ASN A 71 7.58 -17.16 -20.78
CA ASN A 71 7.73 -15.77 -21.23
C ASN A 71 7.43 -14.78 -20.11
N VAL A 72 6.34 -14.98 -19.38
CA VAL A 72 5.91 -14.07 -18.32
C VAL A 72 6.97 -13.99 -17.22
N TYR A 73 7.51 -15.10 -16.72
CA TYR A 73 8.50 -15.00 -15.63
C TYR A 73 9.86 -14.46 -16.10
N LYS A 74 10.22 -14.67 -17.37
CA LYS A 74 11.47 -14.17 -17.97
C LYS A 74 11.38 -12.70 -18.38
N ASP A 75 10.19 -12.15 -18.54
CA ASP A 75 9.99 -10.76 -18.92
C ASP A 75 10.62 -9.80 -17.89
N SER A 76 11.64 -9.05 -18.33
CA SER A 76 12.36 -8.06 -17.53
C SER A 76 11.61 -6.74 -17.40
N THR A 77 10.61 -6.50 -18.24
CA THR A 77 9.77 -5.29 -18.21
C THR A 77 8.64 -5.38 -17.19
N LEU A 78 8.37 -6.58 -16.65
CA LEU A 78 7.40 -6.81 -15.59
C LEU A 78 8.06 -6.79 -14.21
N SER A 79 7.34 -6.25 -13.23
CA SER A 79 7.73 -6.34 -11.82
C SER A 79 7.83 -7.81 -11.38
N SER A 80 8.93 -8.15 -10.69
CA SER A 80 9.15 -9.48 -10.11
C SER A 80 8.05 -9.89 -9.12
N TYR A 81 7.43 -8.93 -8.42
CA TYR A 81 6.26 -9.19 -7.56
C TYR A 81 5.05 -9.70 -8.34
N PHE A 82 4.87 -9.26 -9.59
CA PHE A 82 3.75 -9.66 -10.42
C PHE A 82 4.03 -10.91 -11.24
N LYS A 83 5.18 -10.94 -11.93
CA LYS A 83 5.42 -11.92 -12.99
C LYS A 83 5.54 -13.36 -12.50
N PHE A 84 6.15 -13.57 -11.33
CA PHE A 84 6.29 -14.93 -10.78
C PHE A 84 4.94 -15.52 -10.37
N ASP A 85 4.10 -14.72 -9.70
CA ASP A 85 2.77 -15.16 -9.29
C ASP A 85 1.85 -15.37 -10.50
N LYS A 86 1.89 -14.47 -11.48
CA LYS A 86 1.14 -14.61 -12.74
C LYS A 86 1.56 -15.87 -13.50
N ALA A 87 2.86 -16.15 -13.62
CA ALA A 87 3.37 -17.34 -14.30
C ALA A 87 2.97 -18.64 -13.58
N ILE A 88 3.05 -18.69 -12.24
CA ILE A 88 2.56 -19.86 -11.47
C ILE A 88 1.06 -20.04 -11.64
N ASN A 89 0.28 -18.96 -11.64
CA ASN A 89 -1.16 -19.06 -11.84
C ASN A 89 -1.52 -19.57 -13.24
N ILE A 90 -0.78 -19.18 -14.28
CA ILE A 90 -0.95 -19.77 -15.62
C ILE A 90 -0.74 -21.29 -15.57
N LEU A 91 0.34 -21.77 -14.93
CA LEU A 91 0.59 -23.21 -14.80
C LEU A 91 -0.49 -23.93 -13.98
N LYS A 92 -1.00 -23.31 -12.90
CA LYS A 92 -2.08 -23.88 -12.09
C LYS A 92 -3.38 -23.99 -12.88
N SER A 93 -3.77 -22.92 -13.57
CA SER A 93 -5.04 -22.82 -14.29
C SER A 93 -5.08 -23.69 -15.54
N TYR A 94 -3.97 -23.78 -16.29
CA TYR A 94 -3.97 -24.39 -17.62
C TYR A 94 -3.07 -25.62 -17.78
N CYS A 95 -2.22 -25.93 -16.80
CA CYS A 95 -1.26 -27.04 -16.91
C CYS A 95 -1.37 -28.09 -15.79
N ASP A 96 -2.43 -28.04 -14.97
CA ASP A 96 -2.67 -28.97 -13.86
C ASP A 96 -1.44 -29.14 -12.95
N LEU A 97 -0.87 -28.02 -12.49
CA LEU A 97 0.42 -28.02 -11.78
C LEU A 97 0.48 -28.99 -10.59
N GLU A 98 -0.64 -29.22 -9.91
CA GLU A 98 -0.71 -30.08 -8.73
C GLU A 98 -0.56 -31.57 -9.10
N HIS A 99 -1.28 -32.05 -10.12
CA HIS A 99 -1.31 -33.48 -10.46
C HIS A 99 -0.51 -33.85 -11.71
N THR A 100 0.03 -32.87 -12.43
CA THR A 100 0.76 -33.10 -13.69
C THR A 100 1.94 -34.07 -13.54
N LYS A 101 2.13 -34.92 -14.56
CA LYS A 101 3.34 -35.75 -14.77
C LYS A 101 4.21 -35.20 -15.91
N ASN A 102 3.94 -33.98 -16.36
CA ASN A 102 4.73 -33.33 -17.40
C ASN A 102 5.97 -32.68 -16.78
N SER A 103 7.15 -33.15 -17.19
CA SER A 103 8.45 -32.68 -16.70
C SER A 103 8.72 -31.22 -17.00
N ARG A 104 8.30 -30.73 -18.17
CA ARG A 104 8.39 -29.31 -18.53
C ARG A 104 7.57 -28.43 -17.60
N THR A 105 6.32 -28.78 -17.30
CA THR A 105 5.48 -28.02 -16.36
C THR A 105 6.13 -27.91 -14.98
N VAL A 106 6.60 -29.03 -14.42
CA VAL A 106 7.24 -29.01 -13.09
C VAL A 106 8.61 -28.34 -13.12
N GLY A 107 9.34 -28.43 -14.23
CA GLY A 107 10.61 -27.74 -14.44
C GLY A 107 10.45 -26.22 -14.48
N ILE A 108 9.45 -25.71 -15.20
CA ILE A 108 9.11 -24.27 -15.24
C ILE A 108 8.68 -23.81 -13.84
N ALA A 109 7.82 -24.56 -13.13
CA ALA A 109 7.43 -24.21 -11.77
C ALA A 109 8.63 -24.15 -10.82
N GLY A 110 9.53 -25.14 -10.88
CA GLY A 110 10.78 -25.13 -10.13
C GLY A 110 11.63 -23.90 -10.41
N ALA A 111 11.73 -23.50 -11.69
CA ALA A 111 12.48 -22.32 -12.11
C ALA A 111 11.85 -21.01 -11.64
N ILE A 112 10.51 -20.89 -11.71
CA ILE A 112 9.79 -19.71 -11.23
C ILE A 112 10.01 -19.55 -9.73
N TYR A 113 9.85 -20.60 -8.92
CA TYR A 113 10.07 -20.52 -7.48
C TYR A 113 11.54 -20.26 -7.11
N LYS A 114 12.50 -20.78 -7.88
CA LYS A 114 13.93 -20.47 -7.73
C LYS A 114 14.20 -18.98 -7.95
N ASN A 115 13.65 -18.39 -9.03
CA ASN A 115 13.82 -16.97 -9.31
C ASN A 115 13.03 -16.08 -8.34
N LYS A 116 11.87 -16.55 -7.87
CA LYS A 116 11.11 -15.89 -6.81
C LYS A 116 11.92 -15.82 -5.52
N TRP A 117 12.57 -16.91 -5.12
CA TRP A 117 13.52 -16.92 -4.00
C TRP A 117 14.70 -15.95 -4.24
N LYS A 118 15.31 -15.93 -5.44
CA LYS A 118 16.38 -14.96 -5.74
C LYS A 118 15.95 -13.49 -5.63
N PHE A 119 14.68 -13.22 -5.82
CA PHE A 119 14.14 -11.86 -5.76
C PHE A 119 13.77 -11.43 -4.34
N ASN A 120 13.22 -12.34 -3.53
CA ASN A 120 12.65 -12.00 -2.22
C ASN A 120 13.31 -12.68 -1.02
N HIS A 121 14.33 -13.51 -1.27
CA HIS A 121 15.10 -14.29 -0.29
C HIS A 121 14.28 -15.16 0.67
N GLN A 122 13.03 -15.50 0.33
CA GLN A 122 12.19 -16.35 1.19
C GLN A 122 12.51 -17.83 1.01
N PHE A 123 13.02 -18.43 2.07
CA PHE A 123 13.41 -19.84 2.08
C PHE A 123 12.29 -20.81 1.67
N HIS A 124 11.02 -20.49 1.96
CA HIS A 124 9.90 -21.32 1.52
C HIS A 124 9.82 -21.46 -0.01
N ASN A 125 10.12 -20.40 -0.78
CA ASN A 125 10.14 -20.47 -2.25
C ASN A 125 11.27 -21.40 -2.72
N LEU A 126 12.41 -21.44 -2.02
CA LEU A 126 13.49 -22.38 -2.31
C LEU A 126 13.07 -23.83 -2.04
N LEU A 127 12.33 -24.08 -0.95
CA LEU A 127 11.76 -25.40 -0.65
C LEU A 127 10.68 -25.82 -1.66
N GLN A 128 9.84 -24.90 -2.12
CA GLN A 128 8.86 -25.16 -3.19
C GLN A 128 9.57 -25.50 -4.50
N SER A 129 10.58 -24.72 -4.88
CA SER A 129 11.43 -25.00 -6.04
C SER A 129 12.01 -26.42 -5.96
N ARG A 130 12.58 -26.79 -4.80
CA ARG A 130 13.09 -28.14 -4.53
C ARG A 130 12.01 -29.21 -4.73
N SER A 131 10.81 -29.00 -4.21
CA SER A 131 9.71 -29.95 -4.31
C SER A 131 9.31 -30.23 -5.76
N TYR A 132 9.22 -29.19 -6.60
CA TYR A 132 8.91 -29.35 -8.02
C TYR A 132 10.03 -30.05 -8.78
N TYR A 133 11.30 -29.70 -8.53
CA TYR A 133 12.42 -30.41 -9.14
C TYR A 133 12.54 -31.86 -8.66
N LYS A 134 12.21 -32.15 -7.39
CA LYS A 134 12.10 -33.54 -6.88
C LYS A 134 11.04 -34.32 -7.65
N LYS A 135 9.87 -33.72 -7.89
CA LYS A 135 8.81 -34.33 -8.69
C LYS A 135 9.32 -34.66 -10.10
N GLY A 136 10.02 -33.73 -10.74
CA GLY A 136 10.68 -33.95 -12.04
C GLY A 136 11.70 -35.10 -12.02
N TYR A 137 12.60 -35.11 -11.03
CA TYR A 137 13.59 -36.18 -10.81
C TYR A 137 12.93 -37.56 -10.67
N LEU A 138 11.82 -37.68 -9.94
CA LEU A 138 11.10 -38.94 -9.81
C LEU A 138 10.44 -39.39 -11.13
N ILE A 139 10.00 -38.44 -11.97
CA ILE A 139 9.48 -38.77 -13.30
C ILE A 139 10.63 -39.26 -14.20
N TRP A 140 11.80 -38.61 -14.13
CA TRP A 140 13.04 -39.06 -14.79
C TRP A 140 13.42 -40.49 -14.41
N GLN A 141 13.55 -40.77 -13.11
CA GLN A 141 13.98 -42.07 -12.58
C GLN A 141 13.04 -43.22 -12.96
N ASN A 142 11.72 -42.97 -12.99
CA ASN A 142 10.72 -43.98 -13.32
C ASN A 142 10.57 -44.25 -14.83
N LYS A 143 11.42 -43.66 -15.69
CA LYS A 143 11.38 -43.80 -17.16
C LYS A 143 9.99 -43.62 -17.78
N MET A 144 9.16 -42.73 -17.23
CA MET A 144 7.79 -42.47 -17.74
C MET A 144 7.78 -41.66 -19.06
N HIS A 145 8.91 -41.54 -19.76
CA HIS A 145 9.11 -40.70 -20.95
C HIS A 145 8.80 -41.50 -22.21
N LYS A 146 7.93 -40.95 -23.07
CA LYS A 146 7.53 -41.60 -24.33
C LYS A 146 8.25 -41.02 -25.57
N SER A 147 9.11 -39.99 -25.43
CA SER A 147 9.88 -39.40 -26.54
C SER A 147 11.23 -38.78 -26.13
N ILE A 148 12.11 -38.54 -27.11
CA ILE A 148 13.46 -37.96 -26.94
C ILE A 148 13.42 -36.52 -26.40
N GLN A 149 12.43 -35.71 -26.81
CA GLN A 149 12.26 -34.34 -26.30
C GLN A 149 11.88 -34.34 -24.81
N THR A 150 11.11 -35.33 -24.36
CA THR A 150 10.81 -35.49 -22.93
C THR A 150 12.02 -35.92 -22.11
N GLU A 151 13.02 -36.59 -22.69
CA GLU A 151 14.17 -37.07 -21.93
C GLU A 151 15.08 -35.93 -21.44
N THR A 152 15.45 -34.98 -22.32
CA THR A 152 16.27 -33.82 -21.96
C THR A 152 15.60 -32.95 -20.88
N GLU A 153 14.30 -32.72 -21.00
CA GLU A 153 13.54 -31.94 -20.02
C GLU A 153 13.57 -32.58 -18.63
N CYS A 154 13.54 -33.92 -18.59
CA CYS A 154 13.55 -34.69 -17.36
C CYS A 154 14.91 -34.70 -16.67
N VAL A 155 15.98 -34.90 -17.43
CA VAL A 155 17.34 -34.81 -16.89
C VAL A 155 17.60 -33.41 -16.32
N ASN A 156 17.15 -32.36 -17.01
CA ASN A 156 17.29 -30.99 -16.52
C ASN A 156 16.59 -30.78 -15.16
N THR A 157 15.47 -31.46 -14.90
CA THR A 157 14.86 -31.41 -13.56
C THR A 157 15.68 -32.13 -12.49
N ALA A 158 16.35 -33.25 -12.83
CA ALA A 158 17.25 -33.98 -11.93
C ALA A 158 18.49 -33.14 -11.57
N VAL A 159 19.14 -32.55 -12.57
CA VAL A 159 20.27 -31.62 -12.41
C VAL A 159 19.87 -30.45 -11.50
N ASN A 160 18.71 -29.83 -11.77
CA ASN A 160 18.24 -28.72 -10.93
C ASN A 160 17.86 -29.18 -9.51
N TYR A 161 17.39 -30.41 -9.32
CA TYR A 161 17.13 -30.96 -7.99
C TYR A 161 18.43 -31.12 -7.20
N ALA A 162 19.50 -31.63 -7.82
CA ALA A 162 20.83 -31.66 -7.19
C ALA A 162 21.31 -30.24 -6.82
N ASN A 163 21.25 -29.32 -7.78
CA ASN A 163 21.66 -27.92 -7.58
C ASN A 163 20.91 -27.21 -6.44
N ILE A 164 19.60 -27.44 -6.31
CA ILE A 164 18.79 -26.82 -5.25
C ILE A 164 19.07 -27.43 -3.88
N ASN A 165 19.35 -28.74 -3.78
CA ASN A 165 19.77 -29.33 -2.51
C ASN A 165 21.09 -28.72 -2.02
N GLU A 166 22.06 -28.56 -2.93
CA GLU A 166 23.36 -27.96 -2.60
C GLU A 166 23.22 -26.45 -2.30
N LEU A 167 22.35 -25.73 -3.01
CA LEU A 167 22.04 -24.34 -2.65
C LEU A 167 21.48 -24.22 -1.23
N ILE A 168 20.59 -25.11 -0.81
CA ILE A 168 20.08 -25.12 0.57
C ILE A 168 21.19 -25.41 1.58
N VAL A 169 22.17 -26.26 1.22
CA VAL A 169 23.36 -26.46 2.04
C VAL A 169 24.11 -25.15 2.23
N ILE A 170 24.30 -24.39 1.15
CA ILE A 170 24.98 -23.09 1.21
C ILE A 170 24.22 -22.09 2.10
N GLU A 171 22.90 -21.94 1.92
CA GLU A 171 22.09 -21.04 2.75
C GLU A 171 22.16 -21.41 4.23
N ASN A 172 22.18 -22.71 4.55
CA ASN A 172 22.35 -23.18 5.92
C ASN A 172 23.75 -22.87 6.47
N LEU A 173 24.79 -23.01 5.64
CA LEU A 173 26.18 -22.69 6.04
C LEU A 173 26.36 -21.21 6.35
N GLU A 174 25.72 -20.31 5.59
CA GLU A 174 25.81 -18.85 5.80
C GLU A 174 25.12 -18.37 7.08
N GLN A 175 24.17 -19.13 7.62
CA GLN A 175 23.50 -18.82 8.88
C GLN A 175 24.24 -19.35 10.11
N LEU A 176 25.25 -20.21 9.93
CA LEU A 176 26.03 -20.76 11.03
C LEU A 176 27.14 -19.80 11.43
N SER A 177 27.27 -19.55 12.74
CA SER A 177 28.47 -18.90 13.27
C SER A 177 29.70 -19.77 13.07
N GLU A 178 30.91 -19.18 13.00
CA GLU A 178 32.17 -19.91 12.79
C GLU A 178 32.43 -21.04 13.81
N THR A 179 31.74 -21.01 14.95
CA THR A 179 31.87 -21.97 16.06
C THR A 179 30.83 -23.10 16.07
N CYS A 180 29.84 -23.10 15.16
CA CYS A 180 28.78 -24.11 15.15
C CYS A 180 29.13 -25.35 14.33
N GLU A 181 28.72 -26.53 14.80
CA GLU A 181 28.78 -27.78 14.01
C GLU A 181 27.79 -27.75 12.85
N ILE A 182 28.14 -28.41 11.75
CA ILE A 182 27.22 -28.58 10.60
C ILE A 182 26.18 -29.63 10.96
N THR A 183 24.90 -29.30 10.77
CA THR A 183 23.81 -30.21 11.10
C THR A 183 23.80 -31.45 10.19
N SER A 184 23.37 -32.58 10.74
CA SER A 184 23.20 -33.84 9.99
C SER A 184 22.25 -33.69 8.80
N GLU A 185 21.22 -32.85 8.91
CA GLU A 185 20.33 -32.53 7.80
C GLU A 185 21.06 -31.84 6.63
N THR A 186 21.98 -30.93 6.94
CA THR A 186 22.77 -30.22 5.92
C THR A 186 23.71 -31.18 5.20
N ILE A 187 24.37 -32.08 5.93
CA ILE A 187 25.23 -33.12 5.35
C ILE A 187 24.42 -34.07 4.46
N ALA A 188 23.28 -34.57 4.94
CA ALA A 188 22.41 -35.47 4.16
C ALA A 188 21.92 -34.81 2.86
N ARG A 189 21.63 -33.50 2.87
CA ARG A 189 21.24 -32.76 1.65
C ARG A 189 22.40 -32.66 0.64
N PHE A 190 23.62 -32.45 1.12
CA PHE A 190 24.81 -32.47 0.27
C PHE A 190 24.99 -33.85 -0.39
N GLU A 191 24.92 -34.93 0.40
CA GLU A 191 25.03 -36.31 -0.10
C GLU A 191 23.95 -36.64 -1.14
N ILE A 192 22.71 -36.21 -0.91
CA ILE A 192 21.62 -36.34 -1.89
C ILE A 192 22.02 -35.68 -3.22
N ALA A 193 22.56 -34.46 -3.20
CA ALA A 193 23.00 -33.78 -4.41
C ALA A 193 24.10 -34.55 -5.15
N GLN A 194 25.08 -35.11 -4.42
CA GLN A 194 26.16 -35.90 -5.02
C GLN A 194 25.65 -37.21 -5.63
N ASN A 195 24.76 -37.92 -4.94
CA ASN A 195 24.20 -39.18 -5.42
C ASN A 195 23.38 -38.99 -6.70
N ILE A 196 22.57 -37.93 -6.78
CA ILE A 196 21.81 -37.62 -8.00
C ILE A 196 22.75 -37.38 -9.20
N ARG A 197 23.88 -36.69 -9.00
CA ARG A 197 24.85 -36.45 -10.09
C ARG A 197 25.51 -37.74 -10.56
N LYS A 198 25.82 -38.66 -9.66
CA LYS A 198 26.31 -40.01 -10.01
C LYS A 198 25.26 -40.78 -10.81
N GLU A 199 24.01 -40.79 -10.35
CA GLU A 199 22.91 -41.42 -11.08
C GLU A 199 22.73 -40.87 -12.50
N ILE A 200 22.89 -39.54 -12.70
CA ILE A 200 22.84 -38.92 -14.04
C ILE A 200 23.96 -39.45 -14.92
N ILE A 201 25.19 -39.51 -14.42
CA ILE A 201 26.34 -40.04 -15.16
C ILE A 201 26.11 -41.51 -15.52
N ASP A 202 25.75 -42.32 -14.52
CA ASP A 202 25.52 -43.76 -14.66
C ASP A 202 24.34 -44.06 -15.60
N ALA A 203 23.38 -43.15 -15.73
CA ALA A 203 22.26 -43.32 -16.66
C ALA A 203 22.70 -43.27 -18.12
N TYR A 204 23.71 -42.46 -18.45
CA TYR A 204 24.07 -42.11 -19.83
C TYR A 204 25.42 -42.64 -20.31
N LEU A 205 26.36 -42.90 -19.40
CA LEU A 205 27.71 -43.38 -19.74
C LEU A 205 27.89 -44.86 -19.34
N VAL A 206 28.62 -45.60 -20.18
CA VAL A 206 29.09 -46.97 -19.92
C VAL A 206 30.43 -46.93 -19.20
N ASP A 207 31.32 -46.08 -19.71
CA ASP A 207 32.65 -45.85 -19.15
C ASP A 207 32.78 -44.36 -18.81
N VAL A 208 32.95 -44.07 -17.53
CA VAL A 208 33.08 -42.71 -17.02
C VAL A 208 34.45 -42.13 -17.34
N ASP A 209 35.49 -42.96 -17.48
CA ASP A 209 36.86 -42.55 -17.74
C ASP A 209 37.12 -42.28 -19.22
N GLU A 210 36.53 -43.10 -20.10
CA GLU A 210 36.58 -42.87 -21.56
C GLU A 210 35.42 -42.00 -22.10
N VAL A 211 34.43 -41.65 -21.26
CA VAL A 211 33.25 -40.84 -21.61
C VAL A 211 32.44 -41.47 -22.75
N VAL A 212 32.22 -42.79 -22.66
CA VAL A 212 31.51 -43.58 -23.68
C VAL A 212 30.01 -43.61 -23.38
N PHE A 213 29.18 -43.08 -24.28
CA PHE A 213 27.72 -43.12 -24.17
C PHE A 213 27.17 -44.55 -24.33
N LYS A 214 26.08 -44.87 -23.62
CA LYS A 214 25.31 -46.11 -23.82
C LYS A 214 24.68 -46.19 -25.21
N ASP A 215 24.54 -47.41 -25.71
CA ASP A 215 23.87 -47.70 -26.98
C ASP A 215 22.39 -47.28 -26.94
N GLY A 216 21.90 -46.72 -28.05
CA GLY A 216 20.50 -46.29 -28.19
C GLY A 216 20.17 -44.88 -27.69
N ILE A 217 21.17 -44.07 -27.28
CA ILE A 217 20.97 -42.65 -26.94
C ILE A 217 20.96 -41.81 -28.22
N GLU A 218 19.77 -41.36 -28.63
CA GLU A 218 19.58 -40.40 -29.72
C GLU A 218 19.76 -38.94 -29.23
N SER A 219 20.28 -38.04 -30.08
CA SER A 219 20.49 -36.61 -29.76
C SER A 219 21.41 -36.33 -28.56
N LYS A 220 22.62 -36.93 -28.54
CA LYS A 220 23.62 -36.84 -27.45
C LYS A 220 23.95 -35.39 -27.06
N GLU A 221 23.92 -34.47 -28.01
CA GLU A 221 24.19 -33.05 -27.84
C GLU A 221 23.27 -32.34 -26.84
N LYS A 222 22.06 -32.86 -26.61
CA LYS A 222 21.10 -32.31 -25.64
C LYS A 222 21.45 -32.66 -24.19
N LEU A 223 22.33 -33.63 -23.96
CA LEU A 223 22.73 -34.10 -22.63
C LEU A 223 24.00 -33.41 -22.11
N TYR A 224 24.74 -32.72 -22.96
CA TYR A 224 26.05 -32.14 -22.61
C TYR A 224 25.98 -31.17 -21.42
N THR A 225 24.96 -30.32 -21.33
CA THR A 225 24.82 -29.38 -20.20
C THR A 225 24.56 -30.10 -18.88
N ALA A 226 23.77 -31.19 -18.92
CA ALA A 226 23.47 -31.98 -17.74
C ALA A 226 24.70 -32.76 -17.24
N LEU A 227 25.42 -33.40 -18.16
CA LEU A 227 26.64 -34.13 -17.85
C LEU A 227 27.76 -33.19 -17.38
N ALA A 228 27.93 -32.05 -18.03
CA ALA A 228 28.88 -31.02 -17.60
C ALA A 228 28.61 -30.53 -16.17
N GLU A 229 27.34 -30.27 -15.83
CA GLU A 229 26.93 -29.89 -14.47
C GLU A 229 27.18 -31.01 -13.46
N ALA A 230 26.83 -32.25 -13.81
CA ALA A 230 27.01 -33.40 -12.93
C ALA A 230 28.49 -33.64 -12.61
N PHE A 231 29.36 -33.60 -13.63
CA PHE A 231 30.81 -33.71 -13.43
C PHE A 231 31.38 -32.52 -12.65
N PHE A 232 30.94 -31.28 -12.94
CA PHE A 232 31.40 -30.09 -12.21
C PHE A 232 31.02 -30.18 -10.73
N GLY A 233 29.77 -30.55 -10.47
CA GLY A 233 29.23 -30.75 -9.14
C GLY A 233 29.89 -31.91 -8.41
N LEU A 234 30.45 -32.91 -9.09
CA LEU A 234 31.26 -33.98 -8.49
C LEU A 234 32.76 -33.65 -8.41
N ARG A 235 33.15 -32.41 -8.70
CA ARG A 235 34.54 -31.91 -8.62
C ARG A 235 35.45 -32.57 -9.66
N MET A 236 34.86 -33.14 -10.71
CA MET A 236 35.54 -33.77 -11.85
C MET A 236 35.67 -32.76 -13.00
N TYR A 237 36.41 -31.68 -12.78
CA TYR A 237 36.42 -30.51 -13.66
C TYR A 237 36.93 -30.79 -15.08
N LYS A 238 37.91 -31.69 -15.26
CA LYS A 238 38.40 -32.06 -16.61
C LYS A 238 37.29 -32.68 -17.48
N LYS A 239 36.47 -33.56 -16.90
CA LYS A 239 35.33 -34.17 -17.60
C LYS A 239 34.21 -33.16 -17.83
N SER A 240 33.99 -32.26 -16.88
CA SER A 240 33.06 -31.13 -17.06
C SER A 240 33.47 -30.24 -18.23
N LEU A 241 34.75 -29.86 -18.31
CA LEU A 241 35.31 -29.04 -19.38
C LEU A 241 35.09 -29.67 -20.76
N TYR A 242 35.32 -30.99 -20.90
CA TYR A 242 35.07 -31.72 -22.15
C TYR A 242 33.63 -31.52 -22.66
N PHE A 243 32.63 -31.68 -21.79
CA PHE A 243 31.22 -31.47 -22.18
C PHE A 243 30.86 -29.99 -22.39
N ILE A 244 31.51 -29.07 -21.67
CA ILE A 244 31.35 -27.63 -21.91
C ILE A 244 31.82 -27.28 -23.32
N GLU A 245 33.01 -27.73 -23.72
CA GLU A 245 33.59 -27.47 -25.04
C GLU A 245 32.70 -28.03 -26.15
N LEU A 246 32.24 -29.29 -26.03
CA LEU A 246 31.29 -29.90 -26.96
C LEU A 246 29.98 -29.12 -27.08
N TYR A 247 29.48 -28.56 -25.98
CA TYR A 247 28.24 -27.77 -26.01
C TYR A 247 28.40 -26.41 -26.70
N THR A 248 29.59 -25.79 -26.57
CA THR A 248 29.87 -24.45 -27.07
C THR A 248 30.37 -24.40 -28.52
N GLN A 249 30.79 -25.53 -29.09
CA GLN A 249 31.52 -25.62 -30.37
C GLN A 249 30.81 -24.96 -31.57
N ASP A 250 29.47 -25.04 -31.66
CA ASP A 250 28.68 -24.54 -32.80
C ASP A 250 27.65 -23.45 -32.43
N LYS A 251 27.78 -22.83 -31.25
CA LYS A 251 26.78 -21.87 -30.75
C LYS A 251 27.33 -20.45 -30.64
N THR A 252 26.73 -19.51 -31.37
CA THR A 252 26.89 -18.08 -31.14
C THR A 252 26.11 -17.65 -29.88
N GLU A 253 26.54 -16.57 -29.21
CA GLU A 253 25.96 -16.09 -27.95
C GLU A 253 24.43 -16.12 -27.94
N ASN A 254 23.87 -17.12 -27.27
CA ASN A 254 22.43 -17.35 -27.17
C ASN A 254 22.05 -17.52 -25.69
N TRP A 255 20.81 -17.20 -25.32
CA TRP A 255 20.28 -17.25 -23.95
C TRP A 255 20.51 -18.60 -23.24
N GLN A 256 20.62 -19.69 -24.02
CA GLN A 256 20.91 -21.04 -23.51
C GLN A 256 22.31 -21.15 -22.88
N ILE A 257 23.35 -20.56 -23.53
CA ILE A 257 24.71 -20.51 -23.00
C ILE A 257 24.75 -19.67 -21.73
N LYS A 258 24.06 -18.53 -21.72
CA LYS A 258 23.96 -17.63 -20.55
C LYS A 258 23.32 -18.32 -19.35
N SER A 259 22.24 -19.09 -19.56
CA SER A 259 21.57 -19.86 -18.51
C SER A 259 22.48 -20.96 -17.94
N PHE A 260 23.16 -21.71 -18.82
CA PHE A 260 24.08 -22.77 -18.43
C PHE A 260 25.33 -22.23 -17.70
N SER A 261 25.93 -21.16 -18.21
CA SER A 261 27.08 -20.49 -17.58
C SER A 261 26.76 -20.02 -16.16
N LYS A 262 25.55 -19.45 -15.96
CA LYS A 262 25.07 -19.05 -14.64
C LYS A 262 24.96 -20.22 -13.67
N GLN A 263 24.66 -21.43 -14.16
CA GLN A 263 24.55 -22.63 -13.33
C GLN A 263 25.92 -23.10 -12.85
N ILE A 264 26.93 -23.16 -13.74
CA ILE A 264 28.32 -23.50 -13.40
C ILE A 264 28.94 -22.44 -12.46
N TYR A 265 28.64 -21.17 -12.69
CA TYR A 265 29.06 -20.09 -11.80
C TYR A 265 28.51 -20.26 -10.37
N ASN A 266 27.21 -20.57 -10.23
CA ASN A 266 26.64 -20.81 -8.90
C ASN A 266 27.33 -21.99 -8.19
N LEU A 267 27.62 -23.09 -8.89
CA LEU A 267 28.33 -24.23 -8.31
C LEU A 267 29.74 -23.88 -7.86
N THR A 268 30.43 -23.04 -8.62
CA THR A 268 31.74 -22.51 -8.21
C THR A 268 31.62 -21.76 -6.89
N ASN A 269 30.60 -20.91 -6.75
CA ASN A 269 30.35 -20.18 -5.51
C ASN A 269 29.97 -21.11 -4.35
N TYR A 270 29.20 -22.16 -4.60
CA TYR A 270 28.85 -23.16 -3.58
C TYR A 270 30.13 -23.84 -3.08
N GLN A 271 30.96 -24.34 -3.99
CA GLN A 271 32.22 -25.00 -3.68
C GLN A 271 33.22 -24.07 -2.99
N ASN A 272 33.26 -22.78 -3.34
CA ASN A 272 34.10 -21.80 -2.63
C ASN A 272 33.63 -21.58 -1.19
N LYS A 273 32.31 -21.49 -0.95
CA LYS A 273 31.75 -21.38 0.40
C LYS A 273 31.97 -22.66 1.22
N GLU A 274 31.79 -23.84 0.61
CA GLU A 274 32.12 -25.15 1.20
C GLU A 274 33.59 -25.23 1.62
N LYS A 275 34.50 -24.76 0.75
CA LYS A 275 35.95 -24.71 1.01
C LYS A 275 36.32 -23.75 2.15
N GLY A 276 35.64 -22.62 2.24
CA GLY A 276 35.86 -21.61 3.28
C GLY A 276 35.37 -22.01 4.67
N GLN A 277 34.56 -23.07 4.80
CA GLN A 277 33.93 -23.42 6.07
C GLN A 277 34.93 -23.99 7.09
N LYS A 278 34.87 -23.52 8.35
CA LYS A 278 35.82 -23.87 9.43
C LYS A 278 35.31 -24.93 10.43
N SER A 279 34.20 -25.62 10.15
CA SER A 279 33.58 -26.54 11.13
C SER A 279 34.48 -27.71 11.53
N ILE A 280 34.17 -28.30 12.69
CA ILE A 280 34.89 -29.42 13.34
C ILE A 280 34.67 -30.77 12.61
N ASN A 281 33.67 -30.87 11.72
CA ASN A 281 33.34 -32.10 11.01
C ASN A 281 34.49 -32.56 10.09
N LYS A 282 34.71 -33.88 9.99
CA LYS A 282 35.71 -34.48 9.08
C LYS A 282 35.28 -34.29 7.62
N ASP A 283 35.79 -33.22 7.00
CA ASP A 283 35.61 -32.79 5.60
C ASP A 283 34.39 -33.36 4.84
N PRO A 284 33.15 -32.98 5.22
CA PRO A 284 31.94 -33.50 4.57
C PRO A 284 31.76 -33.02 3.12
N PHE A 285 32.56 -32.06 2.65
CA PHE A 285 32.39 -31.41 1.34
C PHE A 285 33.53 -31.70 0.35
N HIS A 286 34.43 -32.64 0.69
CA HIS A 286 35.57 -33.02 -0.14
C HIS A 286 36.43 -31.82 -0.56
N LYS A 287 36.81 -30.96 0.39
CA LYS A 287 37.51 -29.69 0.13
C LYS A 287 38.82 -29.87 -0.65
N ASN A 288 39.48 -31.00 -0.49
CA ASN A 288 40.73 -31.34 -1.19
C ASN A 288 40.53 -31.56 -2.70
N GLU A 289 39.33 -31.92 -3.12
CA GLU A 289 38.99 -32.14 -4.54
C GLU A 289 38.65 -30.83 -5.25
N ILE A 290 38.52 -29.70 -4.53
CA ILE A 290 38.17 -28.39 -5.09
C ILE A 290 39.42 -27.69 -5.63
N ILE A 291 39.70 -27.90 -6.92
CA ILE A 291 40.85 -27.38 -7.66
C ILE A 291 40.47 -26.10 -8.43
N LYS A 292 40.87 -24.95 -7.88
CA LYS A 292 40.52 -23.61 -8.41
C LYS A 292 41.00 -23.37 -9.85
N GLU A 293 42.17 -23.89 -10.21
CA GLU A 293 42.70 -23.76 -11.57
C GLU A 293 41.82 -24.48 -12.60
N GLU A 294 41.29 -25.66 -12.26
CA GLU A 294 40.43 -26.41 -13.16
C GLU A 294 39.01 -25.83 -13.23
N GLN A 295 38.46 -25.34 -12.11
CA GLN A 295 37.23 -24.55 -12.10
C GLN A 295 37.34 -23.34 -13.04
N ASN A 296 38.45 -22.59 -12.95
CA ASN A 296 38.71 -21.43 -13.79
C ASN A 296 38.75 -21.80 -15.28
N LYS A 297 39.31 -22.96 -15.66
CA LYS A 297 39.30 -23.42 -17.06
C LYS A 297 37.88 -23.64 -17.57
N CYS A 298 37.01 -24.29 -16.79
CA CYS A 298 35.59 -24.45 -17.12
C CYS A 298 34.88 -23.10 -17.25
N LEU A 299 35.15 -22.15 -16.34
CA LEU A 299 34.56 -20.81 -16.40
C LEU A 299 35.08 -19.99 -17.58
N ILE A 300 36.36 -20.10 -17.94
CA ILE A 300 36.96 -19.44 -19.11
C ILE A 300 36.30 -19.95 -20.39
N ALA A 301 36.06 -21.26 -20.51
CA ALA A 301 35.33 -21.84 -21.62
C ALA A 301 33.87 -21.32 -21.73
N LEU A 302 33.35 -20.69 -20.67
CA LEU A 302 31.98 -20.15 -20.61
C LEU A 302 31.92 -18.60 -20.55
N ASN A 303 33.03 -17.88 -20.38
CA ASN A 303 33.02 -16.46 -20.00
C ASN A 303 33.19 -15.47 -21.17
N LEU A 304 32.10 -14.75 -21.46
CA LEU A 304 32.10 -13.30 -21.67
C LEU A 304 31.59 -12.64 -20.36
N LYS A 305 32.39 -11.69 -19.83
CA LYS A 305 32.49 -11.22 -18.42
C LYS A 305 31.24 -10.55 -17.81
N ALA A 306 31.05 -10.72 -16.48
CA ALA A 306 30.45 -9.68 -15.60
C ALA A 306 30.85 -9.86 -14.11
N ASN A 307 31.12 -8.71 -13.46
CA ASN A 307 31.75 -8.50 -12.14
C ASN A 307 30.81 -8.66 -10.93
N GLU A 308 31.44 -8.96 -9.77
CA GLU A 308 30.96 -8.94 -8.37
C GLU A 308 30.78 -7.49 -7.84
N SER A 309 29.82 -7.14 -6.97
CA SER A 309 29.77 -7.24 -5.48
C SER A 309 28.56 -6.37 -5.03
N GLU A 310 27.81 -6.57 -3.93
CA GLU A 310 28.11 -6.36 -2.49
C GLU A 310 26.98 -6.95 -1.58
N ASN A 311 27.25 -6.96 -0.27
CA ASN A 311 26.64 -7.70 0.85
C ASN A 311 25.31 -7.14 1.43
N GLU A 312 24.52 -8.00 2.11
CA GLU A 312 23.68 -7.60 3.27
C GLU A 312 23.30 -8.79 4.17
N SER A 313 23.12 -8.52 5.47
CA SER A 313 23.08 -9.48 6.59
C SER A 313 21.71 -9.64 7.28
N ASN A 314 21.47 -10.86 7.77
CA ASN A 314 20.76 -11.29 9.00
C ASN A 314 19.22 -11.42 9.08
N VAL A 315 18.80 -12.70 9.03
CA VAL A 315 17.98 -13.52 9.97
C VAL A 315 16.86 -12.84 10.79
N LYS A 316 15.65 -13.44 10.78
CA LYS A 316 14.78 -13.50 11.99
C LYS A 316 13.87 -14.73 12.06
N GLN A 317 13.77 -15.25 13.28
CA GLN A 317 12.98 -16.37 13.79
C GLN A 317 11.47 -16.05 13.87
N LYS A 318 10.67 -17.12 13.89
CA LYS A 318 9.20 -17.15 14.05
C LYS A 318 8.74 -16.54 15.38
N GLN A 319 7.79 -15.61 15.31
CA GLN A 319 7.27 -14.82 16.43
C GLN A 319 5.75 -15.04 16.61
N GLN A 320 5.27 -14.77 17.83
CA GLN A 320 3.89 -14.83 18.29
C GLN A 320 3.04 -13.70 17.66
N ASN A 321 1.83 -14.00 17.18
CA ASN A 321 1.07 -13.05 16.38
C ASN A 321 0.35 -11.96 17.23
N LYS A 322 0.49 -10.68 16.84
CA LYS A 322 -0.13 -9.47 17.41
C LYS A 322 -0.83 -8.68 16.30
N LEU A 323 -2.13 -8.40 16.45
CA LEU A 323 -2.95 -7.71 15.45
C LEU A 323 -3.01 -6.19 15.68
N GLY A 324 -2.66 -5.42 14.66
CA GLY A 324 -2.79 -3.96 14.63
C GLY A 324 -3.73 -3.46 13.53
N ILE A 325 -4.47 -2.40 13.82
CA ILE A 325 -5.29 -1.67 12.84
C ILE A 325 -4.79 -0.23 12.67
N GLY A 326 -4.63 0.19 11.42
CA GLY A 326 -4.33 1.57 11.01
C GLY A 326 -5.58 2.27 10.50
N LEU A 327 -5.93 3.41 11.11
CA LEU A 327 -7.02 4.29 10.69
C LEU A 327 -6.42 5.60 10.17
N SER A 328 -6.37 5.72 8.85
CA SER A 328 -5.71 6.83 8.15
C SER A 328 -6.35 8.20 8.37
N GLY A 329 -5.64 9.27 8.01
CA GLY A 329 -6.20 10.61 7.91
C GLY A 329 -7.15 10.84 6.72
N GLY A 330 -7.69 12.06 6.62
CA GLY A 330 -8.63 12.45 5.55
C GLY A 330 -9.92 13.16 6.00
N GLY A 331 -9.92 13.72 7.23
CA GLY A 331 -11.09 14.39 7.81
C GLY A 331 -12.27 13.45 8.02
N PHE A 332 -13.51 13.98 8.01
CA PHE A 332 -14.69 13.13 8.26
C PHE A 332 -14.97 12.12 7.17
N ARG A 333 -14.50 12.35 5.93
CA ARG A 333 -14.57 11.35 4.87
C ARG A 333 -13.91 10.04 5.30
N ALA A 334 -12.72 10.13 5.89
CA ALA A 334 -12.00 8.98 6.41
C ALA A 334 -12.72 8.35 7.61
N SER A 335 -13.13 9.18 8.58
CA SER A 335 -13.88 8.69 9.75
C SER A 335 -15.12 7.86 9.37
N LEU A 336 -15.91 8.34 8.40
CA LEU A 336 -17.14 7.67 7.95
C LEU A 336 -16.83 6.37 7.18
N PHE A 337 -15.75 6.34 6.38
CA PHE A 337 -15.28 5.11 5.74
C PHE A 337 -14.84 4.06 6.77
N HIS A 338 -14.11 4.47 7.81
CA HIS A 338 -13.65 3.59 8.88
C HIS A 338 -14.81 2.95 9.68
N ILE A 339 -15.92 3.66 9.88
CA ILE A 339 -17.13 3.09 10.53
C ILE A 339 -17.61 1.86 9.76
N GLY A 340 -17.61 1.91 8.43
CA GLY A 340 -17.94 0.75 7.59
C GLY A 340 -16.99 -0.42 7.78
N VAL A 341 -15.69 -0.14 7.90
CA VAL A 341 -14.66 -1.16 8.14
C VAL A 341 -14.84 -1.79 9.53
N LEU A 342 -15.07 -0.98 10.56
CA LEU A 342 -15.35 -1.47 11.92
C LEU A 342 -16.62 -2.33 11.95
N ALA A 343 -17.67 -1.97 11.19
CA ALA A 343 -18.88 -2.78 11.09
C ALA A 343 -18.59 -4.16 10.48
N ALA A 344 -17.79 -4.22 9.41
CA ALA A 344 -17.40 -5.49 8.81
C ALA A 344 -16.53 -6.34 9.75
N LEU A 345 -15.60 -5.72 10.49
CA LEU A 345 -14.78 -6.43 11.48
C LEU A 345 -15.59 -6.93 12.68
N ALA A 346 -16.61 -6.18 13.09
CA ALA A 346 -17.55 -6.61 14.13
C ALA A 346 -18.33 -7.86 13.68
N GLU A 347 -18.87 -7.86 12.46
CA GLU A 347 -19.56 -9.03 11.91
C GLU A 347 -18.65 -10.26 11.74
N LYS A 348 -17.37 -10.04 11.44
CA LYS A 348 -16.36 -11.10 11.35
C LYS A 348 -15.79 -11.55 12.70
N ASP A 349 -16.28 -11.00 13.80
CA ASP A 349 -15.79 -11.24 15.16
C ASP A 349 -14.27 -11.00 15.32
N LYS A 350 -13.74 -10.00 14.60
CA LYS A 350 -12.31 -9.65 14.56
C LYS A 350 -11.94 -8.46 15.43
N LEU A 351 -12.91 -7.65 15.88
CA LEU A 351 -12.62 -6.51 16.75
C LEU A 351 -12.02 -6.93 18.10
N LYS A 352 -12.39 -8.11 18.61
CA LYS A 352 -11.84 -8.67 19.86
C LYS A 352 -10.35 -9.03 19.80
N ASP A 353 -9.81 -9.23 18.59
CA ASP A 353 -8.42 -9.65 18.37
C ASP A 353 -7.46 -8.43 18.30
N ILE A 354 -7.98 -7.21 18.20
CA ILE A 354 -7.18 -6.00 17.95
C ILE A 354 -6.44 -5.56 19.22
N GLU A 355 -5.10 -5.52 19.13
CA GLU A 355 -4.24 -5.08 20.24
C GLU A 355 -3.74 -3.65 20.08
N VAL A 356 -3.69 -3.13 18.86
CA VAL A 356 -3.15 -1.79 18.58
C VAL A 356 -4.06 -1.07 17.61
N ILE A 357 -4.46 0.15 17.96
CA ILE A 357 -5.22 1.06 17.11
C ILE A 357 -4.35 2.31 16.87
N SER A 358 -3.77 2.39 15.67
CA SER A 358 -2.96 3.53 15.24
C SER A 358 -3.79 4.47 14.39
N CYS A 359 -3.87 5.73 14.82
CA CYS A 359 -4.80 6.69 14.24
C CYS A 359 -4.11 7.96 13.77
N VAL A 360 -4.62 8.53 12.69
CA VAL A 360 -4.13 9.80 12.12
C VAL A 360 -5.31 10.69 11.74
N SER A 361 -5.28 11.98 12.09
CA SER A 361 -6.25 13.00 11.65
C SER A 361 -7.72 12.56 11.79
N GLY A 362 -8.47 12.42 10.70
CA GLY A 362 -9.84 11.90 10.70
C GLY A 362 -9.99 10.53 11.38
N GLY A 363 -9.01 9.64 11.21
CA GLY A 363 -8.88 8.38 11.93
C GLY A 363 -8.71 8.55 13.44
N SER A 364 -8.05 9.61 13.90
CA SER A 364 -7.94 9.93 15.35
C SER A 364 -9.26 10.36 15.96
N ILE A 365 -10.11 11.06 15.20
CA ILE A 365 -11.42 11.49 15.69
C ILE A 365 -12.30 10.27 16.00
N ILE A 366 -12.40 9.34 15.04
CA ILE A 366 -13.20 8.11 15.18
C ILE A 366 -12.53 7.07 16.09
N GLY A 367 -11.20 6.96 16.04
CA GLY A 367 -10.44 6.03 16.87
C GLY A 367 -10.60 6.33 18.36
N ALA A 368 -10.50 7.60 18.76
CA ALA A 368 -10.79 8.03 20.13
C ALA A 368 -12.25 7.76 20.53
N PHE A 369 -13.21 7.99 19.62
CA PHE A 369 -14.62 7.73 19.87
C PHE A 369 -14.87 6.23 20.13
N TYR A 370 -14.34 5.37 19.27
CA TYR A 370 -14.43 3.91 19.41
C TYR A 370 -13.74 3.44 20.69
N TYR A 371 -12.53 3.95 20.97
CA TYR A 371 -11.76 3.58 22.16
C TYR A 371 -12.49 3.90 23.47
N LEU A 372 -13.18 5.05 23.54
CA LEU A 372 -13.97 5.42 24.73
C LEU A 372 -15.12 4.44 24.99
N LYS A 373 -15.81 3.96 23.94
CA LYS A 373 -16.85 2.92 24.09
C LYS A 373 -16.26 1.57 24.46
N ILE A 374 -15.11 1.21 23.89
CA ILE A 374 -14.40 -0.03 24.24
C ILE A 374 -13.93 -0.01 25.69
N LYS A 375 -13.37 1.10 26.16
CA LYS A 375 -13.00 1.27 27.58
C LYS A 375 -14.19 0.96 28.50
N GLN A 376 -15.36 1.51 28.21
CA GLN A 376 -16.56 1.24 29.01
C GLN A 376 -16.97 -0.23 29.01
N LEU A 377 -16.91 -0.90 27.86
CA LEU A 377 -17.20 -2.33 27.76
C LEU A 377 -16.24 -3.14 28.63
N PHE A 378 -14.93 -2.92 28.50
CA PHE A 378 -13.91 -3.66 29.24
C PHE A 378 -13.92 -3.37 30.74
N GLU A 379 -14.33 -2.17 31.14
CA GLU A 379 -14.42 -1.77 32.56
C GLU A 379 -15.74 -2.14 33.22
N SER A 380 -16.75 -2.59 32.46
CA SER A 380 -18.06 -2.98 32.99
C SER A 380 -18.33 -4.48 32.95
N LYS A 381 -17.58 -5.24 32.14
CA LYS A 381 -17.80 -6.67 31.90
C LYS A 381 -16.53 -7.50 32.08
N THR A 382 -16.68 -8.71 32.60
CA THR A 382 -15.63 -9.74 32.62
C THR A 382 -15.27 -10.20 31.21
N ASP A 383 -14.04 -10.71 31.00
CA ASP A 383 -13.55 -11.10 29.67
C ASP A 383 -14.45 -12.13 28.97
N GLU A 384 -14.94 -13.12 29.72
CA GLU A 384 -15.78 -14.22 29.22
C GLU A 384 -17.20 -13.75 28.86
N SER A 385 -17.62 -12.61 29.39
CA SER A 385 -18.96 -12.04 29.16
C SER A 385 -19.00 -11.03 28.00
N ILE A 386 -17.83 -10.65 27.47
CA ILE A 386 -17.74 -9.80 26.29
C ILE A 386 -17.92 -10.69 25.06
N VAL A 387 -19.04 -10.48 24.37
CA VAL A 387 -19.45 -11.28 23.21
C VAL A 387 -19.48 -10.44 21.93
N GLN A 388 -19.58 -11.09 20.77
CA GLN A 388 -19.63 -10.43 19.47
C GLN A 388 -20.73 -9.35 19.38
N GLU A 389 -21.91 -9.64 19.94
CA GLU A 389 -23.04 -8.72 19.98
C GLU A 389 -22.73 -7.38 20.65
N ASP A 390 -21.83 -7.36 21.64
CA ASP A 390 -21.41 -6.12 22.31
C ASP A 390 -20.64 -5.21 21.34
N TYR A 391 -19.72 -5.78 20.55
CA TYR A 391 -18.99 -5.04 19.52
C TYR A 391 -19.91 -4.54 18.41
N ILE A 392 -20.88 -5.36 17.99
CA ILE A 392 -21.90 -4.97 17.00
C ILE A 392 -22.71 -3.78 17.52
N GLN A 393 -23.15 -3.83 18.78
CA GLN A 393 -23.93 -2.77 19.39
C GLN A 393 -23.13 -1.46 19.49
N ILE A 394 -21.86 -1.54 19.91
CA ILE A 394 -20.95 -0.38 19.92
C ILE A 394 -20.86 0.25 18.53
N VAL A 395 -20.67 -0.54 17.47
CA VAL A 395 -20.55 0.02 16.12
C VAL A 395 -21.87 0.62 15.62
N LYS A 396 -23.04 0.07 16.00
CA LYS A 396 -24.34 0.66 15.69
C LYS A 396 -24.55 2.02 16.35
N GLU A 397 -24.13 2.15 17.60
CA GLU A 397 -24.16 3.43 18.30
C GLU A 397 -23.21 4.43 17.64
N ILE A 398 -21.99 3.99 17.30
CA ILE A 398 -21.02 4.83 16.57
C ILE A 398 -21.61 5.32 15.24
N GLU A 399 -22.24 4.45 14.45
CA GLU A 399 -22.87 4.82 13.17
C GLU A 399 -23.79 6.03 13.32
N THR A 400 -24.61 6.05 14.37
CA THR A 400 -25.64 7.07 14.58
C THR A 400 -25.13 8.30 15.34
N GLU A 401 -24.44 8.10 16.46
CA GLU A 401 -23.95 9.18 17.32
C GLU A 401 -22.82 9.97 16.66
N PHE A 402 -21.88 9.28 16.01
CA PHE A 402 -20.78 9.93 15.32
C PHE A 402 -21.27 10.76 14.13
N LEU A 403 -22.18 10.21 13.32
CA LEU A 403 -22.78 10.94 12.19
C LEU A 403 -23.55 12.18 12.68
N SER A 404 -24.29 12.05 13.78
CA SER A 404 -24.97 13.19 14.41
C SER A 404 -23.98 14.30 14.82
N ALA A 405 -22.81 13.94 15.35
CA ALA A 405 -21.76 14.89 15.69
C ALA A 405 -21.13 15.55 14.45
N VAL A 406 -20.84 14.77 13.39
CA VAL A 406 -20.34 15.27 12.10
C VAL A 406 -21.32 16.30 11.51
N GLN A 407 -22.62 16.01 11.58
CA GLN A 407 -23.70 16.86 11.07
C GLN A 407 -23.81 18.22 11.78
N LYS A 408 -23.16 18.40 12.94
CA LYS A 408 -23.13 19.69 13.66
C LYS A 408 -22.13 20.68 13.07
N ASN A 409 -21.26 20.26 12.15
CA ASN A 409 -20.32 21.11 11.41
C ASN A 409 -19.32 21.86 12.31
N ILE A 410 -18.35 21.11 12.84
CA ILE A 410 -17.36 21.66 13.76
C ILE A 410 -16.49 22.76 13.12
N ARG A 411 -16.21 22.66 11.81
CA ARG A 411 -15.43 23.68 11.08
C ARG A 411 -16.08 25.06 11.20
N MET A 412 -17.38 25.15 10.94
CA MET A 412 -18.09 26.44 11.08
C MET A 412 -18.26 26.84 12.55
N ARG A 413 -18.33 25.89 13.49
CA ARG A 413 -18.37 26.16 14.94
C ARG A 413 -17.07 26.68 15.54
N LEU A 414 -15.94 26.55 14.86
CA LEU A 414 -14.70 27.20 15.28
C LEU A 414 -14.88 28.72 15.41
N LEU A 415 -15.71 29.30 14.53
CA LEU A 415 -15.89 30.75 14.42
C LEU A 415 -17.10 31.28 15.20
N THR A 416 -17.92 30.44 15.84
CA THR A 416 -19.18 30.88 16.48
C THR A 416 -19.00 31.55 17.84
N SER A 417 -17.79 31.52 18.42
CA SER A 417 -17.50 32.14 19.72
C SER A 417 -16.66 33.40 19.55
N PHE A 418 -17.29 34.57 19.68
CA PHE A 418 -16.62 35.87 19.56
C PHE A 418 -15.47 36.01 20.57
N SER A 419 -15.70 35.65 21.84
CA SER A 419 -14.69 35.74 22.90
C SER A 419 -13.48 34.83 22.64
N LYS A 420 -13.70 33.60 22.16
CA LYS A 420 -12.60 32.68 21.82
C LYS A 420 -11.87 33.13 20.55
N ASN A 421 -12.58 33.70 19.57
CA ASN A 421 -11.94 34.32 18.40
C ASN A 421 -11.03 35.49 18.78
N LEU A 422 -11.48 36.32 19.74
CA LEU A 422 -10.67 37.40 20.30
C LEU A 422 -9.49 36.87 21.12
N LYS A 423 -9.68 35.79 21.89
CA LYS A 423 -8.59 35.14 22.64
C LYS A 423 -7.50 34.59 21.71
N MET A 424 -7.90 34.00 20.57
CA MET A 424 -6.96 33.56 19.52
C MET A 424 -6.22 34.73 18.86
N TRP A 425 -6.79 35.94 18.85
CA TRP A 425 -6.15 37.13 18.29
C TRP A 425 -5.01 37.67 19.17
N ASN A 426 -5.16 37.60 20.49
CA ASN A 426 -4.15 38.13 21.44
C ASN A 426 -2.88 37.26 21.54
N GLY A 427 -2.92 36.03 21.02
CA GLY A 427 -1.78 35.20 20.62
C GLY A 427 -0.68 34.95 21.66
N ASP A 428 -0.74 33.79 22.33
CA ASP A 428 0.48 33.05 22.70
C ASP A 428 0.22 31.63 23.25
N SER A 429 -0.90 31.39 23.94
CA SER A 429 -1.19 30.09 24.60
C SER A 429 -2.44 29.38 24.09
N TYR A 430 -3.20 30.00 23.18
CA TYR A 430 -4.48 29.48 22.71
C TYR A 430 -4.65 29.73 21.20
N SER A 431 -4.72 28.65 20.42
CA SER A 431 -4.82 28.67 18.96
C SER A 431 -6.15 28.06 18.46
N ARG A 432 -6.34 28.07 17.13
CA ARG A 432 -7.46 27.37 16.48
C ARG A 432 -7.45 25.87 16.77
N SER A 433 -6.28 25.27 16.98
CA SER A 433 -6.14 23.85 17.29
C SER A 433 -6.58 23.54 18.71
N ASN A 434 -6.32 24.43 19.68
CA ASN A 434 -6.92 24.30 21.01
C ASN A 434 -8.44 24.39 20.95
N ARG A 435 -8.98 25.38 20.20
CA ARG A 435 -10.44 25.50 20.02
C ARG A 435 -11.05 24.27 19.36
N LEU A 436 -10.38 23.72 18.35
CA LEU A 436 -10.81 22.52 17.66
C LEU A 436 -10.86 21.32 18.63
N GLY A 437 -9.84 21.16 19.48
CA GLY A 437 -9.82 20.10 20.48
C GLY A 437 -10.94 20.20 21.51
N GLU A 438 -11.29 21.41 21.95
CA GLU A 438 -12.46 21.62 22.81
C GLU A 438 -13.78 21.24 22.12
N LEU A 439 -13.90 21.52 20.82
CA LEU A 439 -15.09 21.17 20.05
C LEU A 439 -15.20 19.65 19.85
N TYR A 440 -14.08 18.94 19.68
CA TYR A 440 -14.11 17.48 19.66
C TYR A 440 -14.64 16.91 20.97
N GLU A 441 -14.12 17.37 22.12
CA GLU A 441 -14.63 16.96 23.43
C GLU A 441 -16.13 17.28 23.57
N GLU A 442 -16.54 18.52 23.25
CA GLU A 442 -17.92 19.00 23.39
C GLU A 442 -18.92 18.21 22.54
N TYR A 443 -18.58 17.91 21.28
CA TYR A 443 -19.56 17.36 20.33
C TYR A 443 -19.44 15.86 20.06
N PHE A 444 -18.26 15.26 20.29
CA PHE A 444 -18.02 13.84 20.00
C PHE A 444 -17.85 12.99 21.26
N TYR A 445 -17.14 13.46 22.29
CA TYR A 445 -16.66 12.56 23.35
C TYR A 445 -17.42 12.67 24.67
N LYS A 446 -17.81 13.88 25.09
CA LYS A 446 -18.41 14.09 26.43
C LYS A 446 -19.72 13.34 26.64
N SER A 447 -20.56 13.24 25.60
CA SER A 447 -21.82 12.50 25.68
C SER A 447 -21.63 11.00 25.89
N LEU A 448 -20.42 10.48 25.67
CA LEU A 448 -20.12 9.07 25.88
C LEU A 448 -19.84 8.78 27.35
N LEU A 449 -19.36 9.75 28.15
CA LEU A 449 -18.91 9.49 29.52
C LEU A 449 -20.08 9.40 30.53
N PRO A 450 -19.98 8.53 31.55
CA PRO A 450 -21.06 8.31 32.53
C PRO A 450 -21.31 9.50 33.47
N LYS A 451 -20.34 10.41 33.63
CA LYS A 451 -20.49 11.66 34.38
C LYS A 451 -20.63 12.83 33.40
N ASN A 452 -21.80 13.47 33.38
CA ASN A 452 -22.07 14.67 32.60
C ASN A 452 -21.47 15.91 33.29
N ASP A 453 -20.18 15.86 33.61
CA ASP A 453 -19.44 16.98 34.20
C ASP A 453 -18.79 17.82 33.10
N SER A 454 -18.67 19.12 33.36
CA SER A 454 -18.02 20.09 32.51
C SER A 454 -16.50 19.88 32.36
N SER A 455 -15.92 18.94 33.11
CA SER A 455 -14.48 18.64 33.13
C SER A 455 -13.92 18.17 31.77
N PRO A 456 -12.62 18.42 31.50
CA PRO A 456 -11.93 17.92 30.31
C PRO A 456 -11.66 16.42 30.40
N ILE A 457 -11.45 15.78 29.24
CA ILE A 457 -11.05 14.37 29.17
C ILE A 457 -9.53 14.32 29.05
N PHE A 458 -8.85 13.63 29.97
CA PHE A 458 -7.40 13.54 29.96
C PHE A 458 -6.91 12.22 29.36
N MET A 459 -5.76 12.26 28.67
CA MET A 459 -5.13 11.07 28.08
C MET A 459 -4.80 10.02 29.15
N SER A 460 -4.37 10.44 30.34
CA SER A 460 -4.07 9.57 31.48
C SER A 460 -5.27 8.76 31.95
N ASP A 461 -6.49 9.27 31.77
CA ASP A 461 -7.73 8.61 32.21
C ASP A 461 -8.19 7.53 31.23
N LEU A 462 -7.56 7.45 30.06
CA LEU A 462 -7.93 6.52 29.00
C LEU A 462 -7.37 5.11 29.21
N PHE A 463 -6.41 4.92 30.13
CA PHE A 463 -5.87 3.59 30.40
C PHE A 463 -6.98 2.63 30.81
N ILE A 464 -7.10 1.48 30.14
CA ILE A 464 -8.16 0.49 30.39
C ILE A 464 -7.69 -0.46 31.47
N VAL A 465 -8.44 -0.55 32.57
CA VAL A 465 -8.26 -1.58 33.61
C VAL A 465 -9.45 -2.53 33.52
N PRO A 466 -9.29 -3.74 32.97
CA PRO A 466 -10.42 -4.66 32.79
C PRO A 466 -11.17 -4.95 34.09
N PHE A 467 -12.48 -5.14 34.00
CA PHE A 467 -13.34 -5.38 35.15
C PHE A 467 -12.84 -6.56 36.01
N GLY A 468 -12.81 -6.35 37.33
CA GLY A 468 -12.33 -7.36 38.29
C GLY A 468 -10.81 -7.41 38.47
N HIS A 469 -10.04 -6.56 37.80
CA HIS A 469 -8.60 -6.44 38.01
C HIS A 469 -8.24 -5.17 38.81
N GLU A 470 -7.38 -5.30 39.83
CA GLU A 470 -6.84 -4.15 40.57
C GLU A 470 -5.66 -3.47 39.86
N SER A 471 -4.89 -4.24 39.08
CA SER A 471 -3.82 -3.75 38.22
C SER A 471 -3.73 -4.59 36.95
N PHE A 472 -3.51 -3.94 35.80
CA PHE A 472 -3.41 -4.59 34.50
C PHE A 472 -2.22 -4.05 33.72
N LYS A 473 -1.31 -4.93 33.30
CA LYS A 473 -0.16 -4.57 32.47
C LYS A 473 -0.37 -5.07 31.06
N LEU A 474 -0.64 -4.15 30.14
CA LEU A 474 -0.94 -4.45 28.73
C LEU A 474 0.02 -5.47 28.11
N ASN A 475 1.34 -5.24 28.21
CA ASN A 475 2.32 -6.13 27.57
C ASN A 475 2.43 -7.53 28.21
N ASN A 476 2.08 -7.68 29.50
CA ASN A 476 2.32 -8.91 30.25
C ASN A 476 1.05 -9.76 30.44
N ASP A 477 -0.13 -9.12 30.40
CA ASP A 477 -1.39 -9.74 30.76
C ASP A 477 -2.33 -9.92 29.57
N ASN A 478 -2.20 -9.10 28.52
CA ASN A 478 -3.15 -9.09 27.40
C ASN A 478 -3.15 -10.38 26.56
N TRP A 479 -2.01 -11.06 26.47
CA TRP A 479 -1.89 -12.32 25.73
C TRP A 479 -2.80 -13.43 26.29
N LYS A 480 -3.15 -13.38 27.59
CA LYS A 480 -4.01 -14.38 28.26
C LYS A 480 -5.50 -14.21 27.98
N ARG A 481 -5.91 -13.03 27.52
CA ARG A 481 -7.32 -12.67 27.33
C ARG A 481 -7.87 -13.20 26.02
N SER A 482 -9.15 -13.56 26.02
CA SER A 482 -9.92 -13.88 24.82
C SER A 482 -10.29 -12.62 24.04
N ASN A 483 -10.64 -11.55 24.76
CA ASN A 483 -10.84 -10.21 24.20
C ASN A 483 -9.62 -9.35 24.54
N LYS A 484 -8.85 -9.00 23.50
CA LYS A 484 -7.66 -8.19 23.65
C LYS A 484 -8.02 -6.75 24.00
N VAL A 485 -7.36 -6.21 25.01
CA VAL A 485 -7.40 -4.79 25.36
C VAL A 485 -6.55 -4.05 24.33
N PRO A 486 -7.10 -3.09 23.57
CA PRO A 486 -6.32 -2.35 22.60
C PRO A 486 -5.52 -1.22 23.24
N GLN A 487 -4.39 -0.86 22.63
CA GLN A 487 -3.69 0.40 22.84
C GLN A 487 -4.12 1.42 21.79
N LEU A 488 -4.56 2.60 22.23
CA LEU A 488 -4.79 3.74 21.34
C LEU A 488 -3.50 4.53 21.15
N ILE A 489 -3.15 4.78 19.89
CA ILE A 489 -2.03 5.64 19.50
C ILE A 489 -2.57 6.73 18.57
N LEU A 490 -2.49 7.99 19.01
CA LEU A 490 -2.82 9.15 18.18
C LEU A 490 -1.51 9.76 17.66
N ASN A 491 -1.33 9.76 16.34
CA ASN A 491 -0.10 10.21 15.71
C ASN A 491 -0.19 11.67 15.28
N ALA A 492 0.85 12.44 15.57
CA ALA A 492 1.08 13.80 15.12
C ALA A 492 2.49 13.92 14.54
N THR A 493 2.81 15.03 13.90
CA THR A 493 4.18 15.29 13.40
C THR A 493 4.80 16.42 14.20
N ALA A 494 5.99 16.21 14.76
CA ALA A 494 6.76 17.26 15.39
C ALA A 494 7.46 18.11 14.31
N VAL A 495 7.10 19.39 14.19
CA VAL A 495 7.68 20.29 13.17
C VAL A 495 9.18 20.49 13.41
N ASN A 496 9.59 20.51 14.68
CA ASN A 496 10.96 20.79 15.08
C ASN A 496 11.97 19.74 14.59
N THR A 497 11.57 18.47 14.55
CA THR A 497 12.42 17.33 14.18
C THR A 497 11.97 16.66 12.88
N GLY A 498 10.72 16.84 12.46
CA GLY A 498 10.12 16.10 11.35
C GLY A 498 9.76 14.65 11.72
N HIS A 499 9.86 14.25 12.98
CA HIS A 499 9.56 12.88 13.43
C HIS A 499 8.09 12.69 13.81
N ASN A 500 7.66 11.43 13.86
CA ASN A 500 6.37 11.04 14.44
C ASN A 500 6.33 11.34 15.94
N TRP A 501 5.30 12.05 16.37
CA TRP A 501 4.98 12.29 17.77
C TRP A 501 3.72 11.50 18.13
N GLN A 502 3.80 10.67 19.17
CA GLN A 502 2.69 9.83 19.57
C GLN A 502 2.05 10.30 20.88
N PHE A 503 0.73 10.19 20.97
CA PHE A 503 0.00 10.26 22.22
C PHE A 503 -0.65 8.90 22.51
N THR A 504 -0.33 8.34 23.67
CA THR A 504 -0.94 7.12 24.19
C THR A 504 -1.63 7.43 25.52
N ALA A 505 -2.32 6.45 26.12
CA ALA A 505 -2.93 6.62 27.43
C ALA A 505 -1.91 6.80 28.58
N SER A 506 -0.67 6.33 28.41
CA SER A 506 0.35 6.36 29.48
C SER A 506 1.48 7.34 29.23
N TRP A 507 1.79 7.67 27.97
CA TRP A 507 2.92 8.52 27.60
C TRP A 507 2.67 9.32 26.32
N MET A 508 3.48 10.36 26.11
CA MET A 508 3.58 11.10 24.86
C MET A 508 5.04 11.37 24.45
N GLY A 509 5.31 11.45 23.14
CA GLY A 509 6.62 11.83 22.58
C GLY A 509 7.05 11.06 21.34
N GLU A 510 8.31 11.19 20.94
CA GLU A 510 8.84 10.46 19.78
C GLU A 510 9.21 9.01 20.16
N PRO A 511 8.80 8.01 19.36
CA PRO A 511 9.09 6.61 19.63
C PRO A 511 10.56 6.28 19.36
N PRO A 512 11.15 5.28 20.05
CA PRO A 512 12.56 4.99 19.93
C PRO A 512 12.96 4.16 18.71
N THR A 513 12.06 3.34 18.16
CA THR A 513 12.39 2.20 17.27
C THR A 513 12.57 2.56 15.79
N TYR A 514 12.13 3.77 15.37
CA TYR A 514 12.09 4.17 13.95
C TYR A 514 13.00 5.34 13.57
N ILE A 515 13.79 5.83 14.53
CA ILE A 515 14.80 6.86 14.30
C ILE A 515 16.15 6.15 14.33
N SER A 516 16.73 5.91 13.16
CA SER A 516 18.05 5.30 13.05
C SER A 516 19.11 6.37 13.22
N ASP A 517 19.94 6.26 14.26
CA ASP A 517 21.07 7.17 14.48
C ASP A 517 22.12 7.10 13.32
N GLU A 518 22.03 6.09 12.45
CA GLU A 518 22.91 5.96 11.26
C GLU A 518 22.52 6.91 10.13
N PHE A 519 21.21 7.14 9.93
CA PHE A 519 20.68 7.94 8.81
C PHE A 519 20.05 9.24 9.26
N ASP A 520 19.59 9.30 10.50
CA ASP A 520 18.92 10.44 11.10
C ASP A 520 19.68 10.94 12.34
N VAL A 521 20.53 11.94 12.13
CA VAL A 521 21.34 12.57 13.18
C VAL A 521 20.59 13.65 13.98
N LYS A 522 19.29 13.85 13.72
CA LYS A 522 18.49 14.88 14.42
C LYS A 522 18.23 14.44 15.87
N PRO A 523 18.20 15.37 16.84
CA PRO A 523 17.96 15.01 18.22
C PRO A 523 16.55 14.44 18.39
N ARG A 524 16.44 13.21 18.91
CA ARG A 524 15.16 12.60 19.27
C ARG A 524 14.55 13.27 20.51
N LEU A 525 13.30 13.71 20.40
CA LEU A 525 12.51 14.22 21.51
C LEU A 525 11.94 13.06 22.33
N ARG A 526 12.64 12.69 23.40
CA ARG A 526 12.33 11.52 24.23
C ARG A 526 10.86 11.50 24.67
N ARG A 527 10.22 10.35 24.53
CA ARG A 527 8.92 10.09 25.17
C ARG A 527 8.98 10.23 26.68
N MET A 528 7.86 10.67 27.25
CA MET A 528 7.67 10.84 28.70
C MET A 528 6.31 10.28 29.12
N TYR A 529 6.28 9.65 30.30
CA TYR A 529 5.02 9.29 30.96
C TYR A 529 4.36 10.54 31.51
N TYR A 530 3.03 10.60 31.52
CA TYR A 530 2.31 11.80 31.96
C TYR A 530 2.64 12.18 33.41
N GLU A 531 2.82 11.21 34.30
CA GLU A 531 3.25 11.45 35.70
C GLU A 531 4.61 12.15 35.82
N ASN A 532 5.50 11.95 34.84
CA ASN A 532 6.84 12.52 34.80
C ASN A 532 6.92 13.80 33.95
N ALA A 533 5.82 14.20 33.31
CA ALA A 533 5.77 15.42 32.51
C ALA A 533 5.78 16.67 33.43
N PRO A 534 6.18 17.84 32.91
CA PRO A 534 6.00 19.11 33.61
C PRO A 534 4.54 19.28 34.06
N GLU A 535 4.30 19.96 35.19
CA GLU A 535 2.99 20.05 35.87
C GLU A 535 1.82 20.38 34.91
N GLN A 536 2.03 21.34 34.00
CA GLN A 536 1.04 21.76 33.01
C GLN A 536 0.66 20.69 31.96
N TYR A 537 1.46 19.63 31.83
CA TYR A 537 1.30 18.54 30.86
C TYR A 537 1.01 17.18 31.48
N GLN A 538 0.98 17.08 32.81
CA GLN A 538 0.59 15.84 33.49
C GLN A 538 -0.87 15.47 33.20
N LYS A 539 -1.72 16.47 32.97
CA LYS A 539 -3.13 16.31 32.57
C LYS A 539 -3.36 16.80 31.14
N PHE A 540 -2.81 16.06 30.17
CA PHE A 540 -2.95 16.40 28.76
C PHE A 540 -4.34 16.03 28.23
N ARG A 541 -5.00 16.95 27.54
CA ARG A 541 -6.37 16.75 27.04
C ARG A 541 -6.41 15.84 25.81
N LEU A 542 -7.35 14.89 25.79
CA LEU A 542 -7.63 14.05 24.63
C LEU A 542 -8.01 14.91 23.41
N GLY A 543 -8.85 15.93 23.60
CA GLY A 543 -9.23 16.83 22.51
C GLY A 543 -8.02 17.51 21.86
N TYR A 544 -7.00 17.87 22.64
CA TYR A 544 -5.78 18.50 22.13
C TYR A 544 -4.90 17.49 21.39
N ALA A 545 -4.78 16.26 21.86
CA ALA A 545 -4.07 15.19 21.15
C ALA A 545 -4.71 14.90 19.78
N VAL A 546 -6.04 14.77 19.73
CA VAL A 546 -6.79 14.58 18.48
C VAL A 546 -6.63 15.80 17.57
N ALA A 547 -6.67 17.02 18.11
CA ALA A 547 -6.49 18.24 17.33
C ALA A 547 -5.07 18.42 16.79
N ALA A 548 -4.03 17.99 17.52
CA ALA A 548 -2.66 17.94 16.99
C ALA A 548 -2.60 16.99 15.79
N SER A 549 -3.15 15.79 15.95
CA SER A 549 -3.23 14.78 14.89
C SER A 549 -4.04 15.21 13.66
N SER A 550 -5.02 16.12 13.80
CA SER A 550 -5.84 16.65 12.69
C SER A 550 -5.48 18.08 12.24
N CYS A 551 -4.34 18.60 12.69
CA CYS A 551 -3.90 19.97 12.40
C CYS A 551 -3.29 20.07 10.99
N VAL A 552 -4.13 20.00 9.95
CA VAL A 552 -3.70 20.08 8.56
C VAL A 552 -2.98 21.43 8.29
N PRO A 553 -1.73 21.42 7.80
CA PRO A 553 -1.00 22.63 7.44
C PRO A 553 -1.80 23.53 6.49
N VAL A 554 -1.54 24.84 6.53
CA VAL A 554 -2.29 25.89 5.78
C VAL A 554 -3.69 26.17 6.32
N LEU A 555 -4.44 25.17 6.79
CA LEU A 555 -5.79 25.33 7.34
C LEU A 555 -5.79 25.68 8.83
N PHE A 556 -4.93 25.02 9.61
CA PHE A 556 -4.82 25.17 11.06
C PHE A 556 -3.43 25.63 11.49
N GLN A 557 -3.34 26.28 12.65
CA GLN A 557 -2.07 26.65 13.27
C GLN A 557 -1.54 25.46 14.08
N PRO A 558 -0.22 25.20 14.12
CA PRO A 558 0.33 24.14 14.95
C PRO A 558 -0.17 24.20 16.41
N LEU A 559 -0.33 23.04 17.04
CA LEU A 559 -0.52 22.98 18.48
C LEU A 559 0.85 23.18 19.14
N VAL A 560 0.98 24.25 19.93
CA VAL A 560 2.26 24.64 20.54
C VAL A 560 2.29 24.21 22.01
N LEU A 561 3.30 23.43 22.39
CA LEU A 561 3.62 23.09 23.78
C LEU A 561 4.85 23.89 24.22
N LYS A 562 4.62 24.89 25.08
CA LYS A 562 5.62 25.80 25.63
C LYS A 562 6.32 25.20 26.84
N ASP A 563 7.58 25.53 27.06
CA ASP A 563 8.35 25.14 28.25
C ASP A 563 8.40 23.61 28.50
N LEU A 564 8.10 22.80 27.47
CA LEU A 564 8.30 21.35 27.50
C LEU A 564 9.78 21.00 27.34
N TYR A 565 10.50 21.80 26.54
CA TYR A 565 11.94 21.71 26.32
C TYR A 565 12.59 23.08 26.54
N LYS A 566 13.80 23.11 27.09
CA LYS A 566 14.48 24.36 27.49
C LYS A 566 14.73 25.36 26.35
N ASN A 567 14.93 24.87 25.13
CA ASN A 567 15.51 25.67 24.05
C ASN A 567 14.50 26.05 22.95
N PHE A 568 13.31 25.45 22.94
CA PHE A 568 12.32 25.67 21.89
C PHE A 568 10.92 25.25 22.37
N ASN A 569 9.89 25.83 21.74
CA ASN A 569 8.52 25.37 21.87
C ASN A 569 8.29 24.21 20.90
N LEU A 570 7.68 23.13 21.38
CA LEU A 570 7.31 22.01 20.53
C LEU A 570 6.07 22.40 19.71
N GLU A 571 6.16 22.27 18.39
CA GLU A 571 5.06 22.52 17.48
C GLU A 571 4.59 21.22 16.84
N LEU A 572 3.30 20.92 16.99
CA LEU A 572 2.69 19.69 16.47
C LEU A 572 1.68 20.00 15.37
N ILE A 573 1.77 19.26 14.27
CA ILE A 573 0.85 19.30 13.13
C ILE A 573 0.30 17.90 12.83
N ASP A 574 -0.59 17.82 11.83
CA ASP A 574 -1.23 16.57 11.41
C ASP A 574 -0.21 15.42 11.25
N GLY A 575 -0.56 14.25 11.79
CA GLY A 575 0.30 13.05 11.69
C GLY A 575 0.50 12.57 10.27
N GLY A 576 -0.42 12.93 9.37
CA GLY A 576 -0.36 12.56 7.96
C GLY A 576 0.79 13.17 7.18
N VAL A 577 1.48 14.17 7.74
CA VAL A 577 2.71 14.72 7.14
C VAL A 577 3.86 13.70 7.24
N HIS A 578 3.95 12.94 8.33
CA HIS A 578 4.96 11.90 8.52
C HIS A 578 4.47 10.52 8.08
N ASP A 579 3.25 10.14 8.46
CA ASP A 579 2.66 8.84 8.16
C ASP A 579 1.14 8.93 8.25
N ASN A 580 0.49 9.01 7.08
CA ASN A 580 -0.96 9.17 7.03
C ASN A 580 -1.75 7.88 7.25
N GLN A 581 -1.10 6.73 7.24
CA GLN A 581 -1.74 5.41 7.38
C GLN A 581 -1.57 4.84 8.80
N GLY A 582 -0.69 5.44 9.60
CA GLY A 582 -0.39 5.01 10.97
C GLY A 582 0.46 3.73 11.03
N ILE A 583 1.13 3.38 9.93
CA ILE A 583 1.92 2.16 9.76
C ILE A 583 3.16 2.13 10.65
N ALA A 584 3.87 3.26 10.78
CA ALA A 584 5.08 3.36 11.58
C ALA A 584 4.83 2.92 13.03
N SER A 585 3.72 3.37 13.62
CA SER A 585 3.35 3.01 14.99
C SER A 585 2.86 1.57 15.11
N ILE A 586 2.20 1.01 14.09
CA ILE A 586 1.82 -0.43 14.07
C ILE A 586 3.07 -1.31 14.09
N LEU A 587 4.05 -0.99 13.24
CA LEU A 587 5.28 -1.75 13.17
C LEU A 587 6.16 -1.55 14.41
N GLU A 588 6.16 -0.35 15.01
CA GLU A 588 6.85 -0.09 16.30
C GLU A 588 6.28 -0.96 17.42
N GLN A 589 4.96 -1.20 17.39
CA GLN A 589 4.30 -2.11 18.31
C GLN A 589 4.49 -3.60 17.95
N GLU A 590 5.32 -3.92 16.95
CA GLU A 590 5.63 -5.29 16.53
C GLU A 590 4.39 -6.09 16.13
N CYS A 591 3.40 -5.45 15.52
CA CYS A 591 2.26 -6.15 14.95
C CYS A 591 2.67 -6.93 13.69
N ASP A 592 2.29 -8.20 13.60
CA ASP A 592 2.54 -9.08 12.46
C ASP A 592 1.25 -9.39 11.69
N GLU A 593 0.08 -9.24 12.30
CA GLU A 593 -1.20 -9.18 11.62
C GLU A 593 -1.61 -7.71 11.50
N ILE A 594 -1.85 -7.23 10.29
CA ILE A 594 -2.05 -5.80 10.02
C ILE A 594 -3.29 -5.59 9.15
N ILE A 595 -4.16 -4.69 9.61
CA ILE A 595 -5.30 -4.17 8.84
C ILE A 595 -5.07 -2.68 8.60
N ILE A 596 -4.96 -2.24 7.36
CA ILE A 596 -4.88 -0.82 7.01
C ILE A 596 -6.21 -0.38 6.38
N SER A 597 -6.92 0.49 7.09
CA SER A 597 -8.06 1.23 6.57
C SER A 597 -7.59 2.58 6.06
N ASP A 598 -7.44 2.71 4.74
CA ASP A 598 -6.85 3.88 4.10
C ASP A 598 -7.86 4.69 3.27
N ALA A 599 -8.39 5.74 3.90
CA ALA A 599 -9.26 6.74 3.31
C ALA A 599 -8.60 8.11 3.18
N SER A 600 -7.26 8.13 3.08
CA SER A 600 -6.45 9.32 2.84
C SER A 600 -6.80 10.03 1.52
N ALA A 601 -6.53 11.34 1.46
CA ALA A 601 -6.63 12.08 0.20
C ALA A 601 -5.63 11.48 -0.79
N GLN A 602 -6.12 11.00 -1.93
CA GLN A 602 -5.29 10.46 -2.99
C GLN A 602 -5.26 11.45 -4.14
N MET A 603 -4.14 11.51 -4.86
CA MET A 603 -3.95 12.43 -5.96
C MET A 603 -5.07 12.25 -7.01
N PRO A 604 -5.80 13.30 -7.42
CA PRO A 604 -6.89 13.15 -8.38
C PRO A 604 -6.41 12.60 -9.73
N ASN A 605 -7.26 11.81 -10.40
CA ASN A 605 -6.92 11.17 -11.67
C ASN A 605 -6.97 12.13 -12.89
N HIS A 606 -7.39 13.39 -12.71
CA HIS A 606 -7.51 14.34 -13.81
C HIS A 606 -6.20 15.11 -14.05
N ALA A 607 -5.97 15.52 -15.30
CA ALA A 607 -4.86 16.37 -15.68
C ALA A 607 -4.97 17.71 -14.93
N VAL A 608 -3.99 18.02 -14.08
CA VAL A 608 -3.87 19.32 -13.43
C VAL A 608 -2.89 20.14 -14.26
N HIS A 609 -3.39 21.14 -14.98
CA HIS A 609 -2.53 22.19 -15.51
C HIS A 609 -2.01 23.01 -14.32
N THR A 610 -0.68 23.04 -14.16
CA THR A 610 -0.04 23.88 -13.15
C THR A 610 0.20 25.25 -13.76
N GLU A 611 -0.77 26.16 -13.58
CA GLU A 611 -0.76 27.49 -14.22
C GLU A 611 0.22 28.46 -13.56
N ASN A 612 0.58 28.25 -12.29
CA ASN A 612 1.47 29.13 -11.54
C ASN A 612 2.26 28.40 -10.44
N ALA A 613 3.26 29.08 -9.87
CA ALA A 613 4.14 28.52 -8.83
C ALA A 613 3.39 28.01 -7.59
N LEU A 614 2.26 28.62 -7.21
CA LEU A 614 1.46 28.18 -6.07
C LEU A 614 0.73 26.85 -6.37
N SER A 615 0.12 26.75 -7.55
CA SER A 615 -0.52 25.50 -8.01
C SER A 615 0.51 24.37 -8.18
N LEU A 616 1.73 24.70 -8.63
CA LEU A 616 2.84 23.76 -8.71
C LEU A 616 3.29 23.30 -7.33
N PHE A 617 3.43 24.21 -6.36
CA PHE A 617 3.80 23.87 -4.99
C PHE A 617 2.83 22.85 -4.36
N PHE A 618 1.51 23.09 -4.46
CA PHE A 618 0.52 22.14 -3.97
C PHE A 618 0.50 20.82 -4.75
N ARG A 619 0.82 20.85 -6.05
CA ARG A 619 0.98 19.64 -6.86
C ARG A 619 2.19 18.82 -6.41
N VAL A 620 3.32 19.46 -6.11
CA VAL A 620 4.52 18.80 -5.58
C VAL A 620 4.23 18.17 -4.23
N ASP A 621 3.57 18.90 -3.32
CA ASP A 621 3.15 18.35 -2.02
C ASP A 621 2.27 17.10 -2.20
N THR A 622 1.27 17.16 -3.09
CA THR A 622 0.41 15.99 -3.39
C THR A 622 1.21 14.80 -3.94
N ILE A 623 2.20 15.04 -4.80
CA ILE A 623 3.07 13.99 -5.37
C ILE A 623 3.91 13.33 -4.26
N LEU A 624 4.51 14.13 -3.38
CA LEU A 624 5.31 13.62 -2.26
C LEU A 624 4.45 12.80 -1.29
N GLN A 625 3.24 13.26 -0.98
CA GLN A 625 2.30 12.55 -0.11
C GLN A 625 1.82 11.24 -0.73
N GLU A 626 1.46 11.21 -2.03
CA GLU A 626 1.09 9.97 -2.71
C GLU A 626 2.27 8.99 -2.75
N ARG A 627 3.49 9.47 -3.03
CA ARG A 627 4.69 8.64 -3.06
C ARG A 627 4.98 8.01 -1.70
N LEU A 628 4.89 8.79 -0.62
CA LEU A 628 5.08 8.31 0.75
C LEU A 628 4.07 7.19 1.05
N ARG A 629 2.78 7.45 0.80
CA ARG A 629 1.69 6.47 0.96
C ARG A 629 1.93 5.19 0.16
N GLU A 630 2.37 5.29 -1.10
CA GLU A 630 2.64 4.12 -1.94
C GLU A 630 3.81 3.29 -1.42
N ILE A 631 4.92 3.94 -1.04
CA ILE A 631 6.10 3.24 -0.50
C ILE A 631 5.73 2.50 0.78
N GLN A 632 4.98 3.13 1.70
CA GLN A 632 4.59 2.49 2.95
C GLN A 632 3.71 1.25 2.74
N LEU A 633 2.75 1.31 1.81
CA LEU A 633 1.94 0.14 1.45
C LEU A 633 2.74 -0.94 0.71
N LEU A 634 3.70 -0.55 -0.13
CA LEU A 634 4.61 -1.50 -0.80
C LEU A 634 5.56 -2.15 0.21
N ASP A 635 6.05 -1.43 1.21
CA ASP A 635 6.86 -1.98 2.31
C ASP A 635 6.04 -3.01 3.11
N LEU A 636 4.79 -2.71 3.48
CA LEU A 636 3.92 -3.70 4.12
C LEU A 636 3.68 -4.94 3.25
N LYS A 637 3.46 -4.75 1.95
CA LYS A 637 3.35 -5.88 1.01
C LYS A 637 4.65 -6.69 0.98
N SER A 638 5.81 -6.04 0.90
CA SER A 638 7.13 -6.69 0.97
C SER A 638 7.31 -7.49 2.26
N ARG A 639 6.96 -6.90 3.41
CA ARG A 639 6.97 -7.58 4.72
C ARG A 639 6.02 -8.78 4.76
N LYS A 640 4.83 -8.65 4.16
CA LYS A 640 3.86 -9.75 4.01
C LYS A 640 4.42 -10.86 3.13
N TYR A 641 5.07 -10.52 2.02
CA TYR A 641 5.79 -11.49 1.22
C TYR A 641 6.84 -12.20 2.08
N SER A 642 7.71 -11.46 2.78
CA SER A 642 8.80 -12.01 3.62
C SER A 642 8.33 -12.78 4.87
N SER A 643 7.02 -12.87 5.11
CA SER A 643 6.41 -13.48 6.31
C SER A 643 6.77 -12.80 7.64
N ILE A 644 7.38 -11.61 7.61
CA ILE A 644 7.49 -10.72 8.78
C ILE A 644 6.09 -10.26 9.22
N VAL A 645 5.23 -9.97 8.24
CA VAL A 645 3.79 -9.72 8.46
C VAL A 645 3.05 -11.01 8.07
N SER A 646 2.48 -11.70 9.05
CA SER A 646 1.80 -12.98 8.88
C SER A 646 0.43 -12.83 8.20
N LYS A 647 -0.29 -11.71 8.39
CA LYS A 647 -1.52 -11.37 7.66
C LYS A 647 -1.58 -9.88 7.34
N LEU A 648 -2.05 -9.53 6.14
CA LEU A 648 -2.18 -8.15 5.68
C LEU A 648 -3.50 -7.96 4.94
N SER A 649 -4.27 -6.98 5.38
CA SER A 649 -5.54 -6.54 4.81
C SER A 649 -5.44 -5.04 4.51
N ILE A 650 -5.76 -4.61 3.28
CA ILE A 650 -5.64 -3.20 2.87
C ILE A 650 -6.89 -2.80 2.10
N VAL A 651 -7.71 -1.94 2.72
CA VAL A 651 -8.91 -1.37 2.10
C VAL A 651 -8.70 0.12 1.85
N HIS A 652 -9.08 0.61 0.67
CA HIS A 652 -8.89 2.02 0.32
C HIS A 652 -9.90 2.58 -0.69
N LEU A 653 -10.04 3.91 -0.74
CA LEU A 653 -11.06 4.58 -1.57
C LEU A 653 -10.83 4.45 -3.09
N LYS A 654 -9.63 4.15 -3.55
CA LYS A 654 -9.32 3.82 -4.97
C LYS A 654 -9.33 2.32 -5.30
N ASN A 655 -9.75 1.45 -4.38
CA ASN A 655 -9.74 0.01 -4.62
C ASN A 655 -10.63 -0.33 -5.83
N GLY A 656 -10.13 -1.17 -6.74
CA GLY A 656 -10.83 -1.53 -7.98
C GLY A 656 -10.93 -0.44 -9.06
N LEU A 657 -10.35 0.75 -8.86
CA LEU A 657 -10.34 1.84 -9.85
C LEU A 657 -9.11 1.81 -10.76
N THR A 658 -8.80 0.64 -11.33
CA THR A 658 -7.70 0.50 -12.29
C THR A 658 -8.01 1.29 -13.56
N GLN A 659 -6.98 1.93 -14.12
CA GLN A 659 -7.03 2.65 -15.39
C GLN A 659 -6.00 2.07 -16.36
N LEU A 660 -6.31 2.11 -17.65
CA LEU A 660 -5.37 1.79 -18.70
C LEU A 660 -4.27 2.86 -18.78
N PRO A 661 -3.05 2.49 -19.22
CA PRO A 661 -2.01 3.46 -19.45
C PRO A 661 -2.44 4.39 -20.60
N VAL A 662 -2.05 5.66 -20.50
CA VAL A 662 -2.33 6.65 -21.54
C VAL A 662 -1.19 6.60 -22.55
N SER A 663 -1.52 6.22 -23.78
CA SER A 663 -0.59 6.25 -24.90
C SER A 663 -0.34 7.68 -25.39
N TRP A 664 0.88 7.97 -25.84
CA TRP A 664 1.18 9.22 -26.54
C TRP A 664 0.55 9.21 -27.94
N ILE A 665 0.46 10.38 -28.57
CA ILE A 665 -0.04 10.53 -29.95
C ILE A 665 0.83 9.68 -30.88
N ASP A 666 0.21 8.92 -31.78
CA ASP A 666 0.88 8.00 -32.71
C ASP A 666 1.65 6.84 -32.02
N CYS A 667 1.29 6.48 -30.79
CA CYS A 667 1.79 5.28 -30.14
C CYS A 667 1.35 4.02 -30.92
N THR A 668 2.33 3.25 -31.37
CA THR A 668 2.13 2.01 -32.13
C THR A 668 2.00 0.77 -31.24
N ASP A 669 2.26 0.90 -29.94
CA ASP A 669 2.18 -0.18 -28.97
C ASP A 669 0.75 -0.42 -28.49
N VAL A 670 0.34 -1.69 -28.44
CA VAL A 670 -0.93 -2.08 -27.84
C VAL A 670 -0.79 -2.20 -26.33
N ASN A 671 -1.88 -1.92 -25.60
CA ASN A 671 -1.93 -2.18 -24.16
C ASN A 671 -1.73 -3.67 -23.90
N ARG A 672 -0.81 -3.98 -22.99
CA ARG A 672 -0.47 -5.35 -22.63
C ARG A 672 -1.66 -6.04 -21.97
N SER A 673 -2.23 -7.04 -22.64
CA SER A 673 -3.36 -7.81 -22.15
C SER A 673 -3.02 -8.65 -20.93
N ILE A 674 -1.74 -8.98 -20.71
CA ILE A 674 -1.32 -9.66 -19.48
C ILE A 674 -1.48 -8.78 -18.23
N LEU A 675 -1.41 -7.45 -18.39
CA LEU A 675 -1.50 -6.45 -17.31
C LEU A 675 -2.92 -5.93 -17.11
N TYR A 676 -3.73 -5.90 -18.17
CA TYR A 676 -5.05 -5.27 -18.18
C TYR A 676 -6.09 -6.17 -18.84
N ASP A 677 -7.24 -6.33 -18.20
CA ASP A 677 -8.38 -6.98 -18.83
C ASP A 677 -8.88 -6.10 -19.99
N LYS A 678 -9.09 -6.70 -21.18
CA LYS A 678 -9.45 -5.99 -22.43
C LYS A 678 -10.84 -5.33 -22.39
N GLU A 679 -11.66 -5.60 -21.37
CA GLU A 679 -13.02 -5.07 -21.31
C GLU A 679 -13.05 -3.57 -21.00
N ILE A 680 -13.76 -2.87 -21.86
CA ILE A 680 -14.10 -1.45 -21.83
C ILE A 680 -14.51 -1.04 -20.40
N GLU A 681 -14.04 0.12 -19.94
CA GLU A 681 -14.39 0.69 -18.63
C GLU A 681 -15.88 1.04 -18.55
N ASP A 682 -16.77 0.05 -18.39
CA ASP A 682 -18.16 0.33 -18.03
C ASP A 682 -18.18 0.94 -16.62
N GLU A 683 -18.40 2.25 -16.56
CA GLU A 683 -18.54 2.99 -15.31
C GLU A 683 -19.72 2.48 -14.45
N ASN A 684 -20.65 1.72 -15.04
CA ASN A 684 -21.75 1.05 -14.35
C ASN A 684 -21.39 -0.34 -13.81
N ALA A 685 -20.26 -0.91 -14.20
CA ALA A 685 -19.86 -2.24 -13.76
C ALA A 685 -19.68 -2.29 -12.24
N LEU A 686 -20.05 -3.44 -11.66
CA LEU A 686 -19.82 -3.73 -10.26
C LEU A 686 -18.38 -4.17 -10.06
N LEU A 687 -17.70 -3.56 -9.09
CA LEU A 687 -16.40 -4.01 -8.60
C LEU A 687 -16.55 -5.37 -7.91
N LYS A 688 -15.43 -6.06 -7.67
CA LYS A 688 -15.40 -7.42 -7.05
C LYS A 688 -16.18 -7.51 -5.74
N TYR A 689 -16.22 -6.43 -4.97
CA TYR A 689 -16.96 -6.33 -3.71
C TYR A 689 -18.41 -5.84 -3.87
N GLY A 690 -18.91 -5.68 -5.10
CA GLY A 690 -20.31 -5.41 -5.43
C GLY A 690 -20.73 -3.94 -5.39
N LEU A 691 -19.80 -2.99 -5.52
CA LEU A 691 -20.09 -1.56 -5.62
C LEU A 691 -19.86 -1.06 -7.05
N MET A 692 -20.72 -0.17 -7.58
CA MET A 692 -20.52 0.39 -8.93
C MET A 692 -19.23 1.23 -9.03
N LYS A 693 -18.46 1.03 -10.12
CA LYS A 693 -17.16 1.69 -10.37
C LYS A 693 -17.24 3.21 -10.27
N LYS A 694 -18.24 3.85 -10.89
CA LYS A 694 -18.40 5.32 -10.80
C LYS A 694 -18.78 5.84 -9.42
N ILE A 695 -19.48 5.05 -8.60
CA ILE A 695 -19.81 5.44 -7.22
C ILE A 695 -18.53 5.41 -6.40
N GLN A 696 -17.71 4.36 -6.54
CA GLN A 696 -16.39 4.29 -5.90
C GLN A 696 -15.49 5.45 -6.33
N LYS A 697 -15.47 5.80 -7.63
CA LYS A 697 -14.76 6.96 -8.18
C LYS A 697 -15.23 8.25 -7.51
N GLY A 698 -16.54 8.49 -7.47
CA GLY A 698 -17.13 9.66 -6.80
C GLY A 698 -16.78 9.74 -5.31
N LEU A 699 -16.78 8.60 -4.59
CA LEU A 699 -16.39 8.53 -3.18
C LEU A 699 -14.91 8.87 -2.95
N SER A 700 -14.02 8.44 -3.86
CA SER A 700 -12.59 8.76 -3.78
C SER A 700 -12.28 10.25 -3.95
N GLU A 701 -13.15 10.97 -4.65
CA GLU A 701 -13.04 12.41 -4.93
C GLU A 701 -13.80 13.28 -3.93
N VAL A 702 -14.51 12.69 -2.96
CA VAL A 702 -15.16 13.44 -1.89
C VAL A 702 -14.11 14.24 -1.13
N ARG A 703 -14.43 15.49 -0.80
CA ARG A 703 -13.56 16.41 -0.05
C ARG A 703 -13.00 15.80 1.24
N THR A 704 -11.77 16.18 1.57
CA THR A 704 -11.18 15.99 2.90
C THR A 704 -11.39 17.26 3.73
N ASP A 705 -12.41 17.26 4.58
CA ASP A 705 -12.79 18.44 5.36
C ASP A 705 -13.47 18.07 6.68
N LEU A 706 -13.52 19.02 7.62
CA LEU A 706 -14.22 18.94 8.91
C LEU A 706 -15.61 19.64 8.86
N ASP A 707 -16.18 19.73 7.65
CA ASP A 707 -17.52 20.24 7.37
C ASP A 707 -18.59 19.14 7.53
N SER A 708 -19.87 19.51 7.52
CA SER A 708 -20.99 18.54 7.64
C SER A 708 -21.01 17.52 6.50
N PHE A 709 -21.49 16.31 6.79
CA PHE A 709 -21.84 15.26 5.82
C PHE A 709 -23.29 14.84 6.05
N ASN A 710 -24.09 14.80 4.99
CA ASN A 710 -25.46 14.29 5.07
C ASN A 710 -25.52 12.75 4.99
N ASP A 711 -26.69 12.18 5.25
CA ASP A 711 -26.88 10.72 5.32
C ASP A 711 -26.46 10.01 4.02
N LEU A 712 -26.79 10.54 2.84
CA LEU A 712 -26.40 9.93 1.56
C LEU A 712 -24.88 9.82 1.40
N GLU A 713 -24.14 10.89 1.69
CA GLU A 713 -22.67 10.90 1.61
C GLU A 713 -22.06 9.95 2.65
N ALA A 714 -22.52 10.07 3.89
CA ALA A 714 -22.02 9.31 5.03
C ALA A 714 -22.26 7.81 4.86
N TYR A 715 -23.48 7.42 4.54
CA TYR A 715 -23.84 6.02 4.34
C TYR A 715 -23.15 5.42 3.13
N ALA A 716 -22.92 6.17 2.04
CA ALA A 716 -22.18 5.65 0.91
C ALA A 716 -20.69 5.40 1.24
N LEU A 717 -20.06 6.27 2.05
CA LEU A 717 -18.70 6.06 2.55
C LEU A 717 -18.62 4.84 3.48
N MET A 718 -19.54 4.71 4.44
CA MET A 718 -19.64 3.55 5.33
C MET A 718 -19.88 2.26 4.52
N TYR A 719 -20.81 2.28 3.56
CA TYR A 719 -21.12 1.14 2.72
C TYR A 719 -19.91 0.67 1.89
N SER A 720 -19.11 1.61 1.35
CA SER A 720 -17.88 1.27 0.62
C SER A 720 -16.86 0.57 1.52
N GLY A 721 -16.57 1.13 2.70
CA GLY A 721 -15.63 0.51 3.66
C GLY A 721 -16.09 -0.88 4.12
N TYR A 722 -17.38 -1.00 4.41
CA TYR A 722 -18.02 -2.27 4.79
C TYR A 722 -17.89 -3.33 3.70
N LYS A 723 -18.23 -3.01 2.44
CA LYS A 723 -18.20 -3.98 1.34
C LYS A 723 -16.79 -4.44 1.00
N GLN A 724 -15.81 -3.52 1.01
CA GLN A 724 -14.41 -3.87 0.77
C GLN A 724 -13.89 -4.84 1.85
N MET A 725 -14.07 -4.49 3.12
CA MET A 725 -13.59 -5.32 4.23
C MET A 725 -14.33 -6.66 4.29
N MET A 726 -15.62 -6.70 3.92
CA MET A 726 -16.37 -7.95 3.84
C MET A 726 -15.85 -8.91 2.78
N HIS A 727 -15.45 -8.39 1.62
CA HIS A 727 -14.92 -9.20 0.51
C HIS A 727 -13.53 -9.80 0.81
N GLU A 728 -12.72 -9.17 1.67
CA GLU A 728 -11.43 -9.76 2.06
C GLU A 728 -11.60 -11.02 2.94
N ASN A 729 -11.03 -12.16 2.54
CA ASN A 729 -11.01 -13.44 3.30
C ASN A 729 -12.37 -14.12 3.56
N SER A 730 -13.29 -14.13 2.60
CA SER A 730 -14.60 -14.78 2.74
C SER A 730 -14.56 -16.29 2.46
N SER A 731 -14.14 -17.08 3.46
CA SER A 731 -14.35 -18.55 3.47
C SER A 731 -15.47 -18.98 4.43
N GLU A 732 -15.90 -18.09 5.33
CA GLU A 732 -16.85 -18.42 6.41
C GLU A 732 -18.20 -17.72 6.20
N ALA A 733 -19.29 -18.43 6.51
CA ALA A 733 -20.63 -17.89 6.47
C ALA A 733 -20.85 -16.91 7.64
N VAL A 734 -20.75 -15.61 7.38
CA VAL A 734 -20.92 -14.56 8.39
C VAL A 734 -22.40 -14.21 8.58
N LYS A 735 -22.85 -14.16 9.84
CA LYS A 735 -24.19 -13.67 10.22
C LYS A 735 -24.29 -12.18 9.91
N LYS A 736 -25.16 -11.80 8.98
CA LYS A 736 -25.38 -10.41 8.56
C LYS A 736 -26.23 -9.65 9.56
N TRP A 737 -25.88 -8.39 9.80
CA TRP A 737 -26.64 -7.47 10.64
C TRP A 737 -27.26 -6.34 9.83
N ASN A 738 -28.33 -5.74 10.37
CA ASN A 738 -28.98 -4.60 9.76
C ASN A 738 -28.30 -3.30 10.21
N TRP A 739 -27.62 -2.63 9.29
CA TRP A 739 -27.00 -1.32 9.47
C TRP A 739 -27.80 -0.23 8.76
N ASN A 740 -27.83 1.00 9.28
CA ASN A 740 -28.57 2.08 8.62
C ASN A 740 -27.97 2.45 7.26
N PHE A 741 -26.65 2.36 7.11
CA PHE A 741 -25.97 2.62 5.84
C PHE A 741 -26.30 1.59 4.75
N LEU A 742 -26.90 0.44 5.06
CA LEU A 742 -27.38 -0.49 4.04
C LEU A 742 -28.56 0.08 3.23
N LYS A 743 -29.22 1.13 3.71
CA LYS A 743 -30.31 1.80 2.98
C LYS A 743 -29.87 2.40 1.64
N VAL A 744 -28.58 2.74 1.48
CA VAL A 744 -28.04 3.25 0.20
C VAL A 744 -27.50 2.15 -0.71
N ALA A 745 -27.62 0.87 -0.33
CA ALA A 745 -27.10 -0.25 -1.10
C ALA A 745 -27.62 -0.24 -2.55
N GLU A 746 -28.93 -0.05 -2.75
CA GLU A 746 -29.51 0.02 -4.09
C GLU A 746 -28.99 1.21 -4.91
N ASN A 747 -28.75 2.37 -4.30
CA ASN A 747 -28.15 3.52 -4.99
C ASN A 747 -26.70 3.25 -5.40
N CYS A 748 -26.04 2.34 -4.68
CA CYS A 748 -24.64 1.96 -4.85
C CYS A 748 -24.44 0.80 -5.82
N THR A 749 -25.49 0.01 -6.11
CA THR A 749 -25.41 -1.22 -6.93
C THR A 749 -26.29 -1.22 -8.17
N LEU A 750 -27.37 -0.44 -8.21
CA LEU A 750 -28.33 -0.45 -9.32
C LEU A 750 -28.25 0.84 -10.16
N PRO A 751 -27.91 0.76 -11.46
CA PRO A 751 -27.85 1.92 -12.34
C PRO A 751 -29.12 2.78 -12.36
N ALA A 752 -30.29 2.15 -12.19
CA ALA A 752 -31.58 2.85 -12.18
C ALA A 752 -31.77 3.79 -10.97
N LYS A 753 -31.09 3.54 -9.84
CA LYS A 753 -31.29 4.25 -8.56
C LYS A 753 -30.14 5.17 -8.16
N GLU A 754 -29.06 5.23 -8.94
CA GLU A 754 -27.83 5.94 -8.61
C GLU A 754 -27.90 7.47 -8.74
N LYS A 755 -28.81 8.01 -9.57
CA LYS A 755 -28.69 9.39 -10.12
C LYS A 755 -28.58 10.44 -9.03
N GLN A 756 -29.34 10.27 -7.95
CA GLN A 756 -29.31 11.16 -6.80
C GLN A 756 -27.96 11.11 -6.07
N LEU A 757 -27.42 9.91 -5.83
CA LEU A 757 -26.15 9.71 -5.15
C LEU A 757 -24.98 10.25 -5.98
N VAL A 758 -24.93 9.95 -7.29
CA VAL A 758 -23.89 10.49 -8.19
C VAL A 758 -23.88 12.02 -8.18
N LYS A 759 -25.06 12.65 -8.25
CA LYS A 759 -25.18 14.11 -8.15
C LYS A 759 -24.67 14.62 -6.81
N GLN A 760 -25.00 13.93 -5.71
CA GLN A 760 -24.55 14.31 -4.37
C GLN A 760 -23.02 14.20 -4.25
N LEU A 761 -22.41 13.11 -4.70
CA LEU A 761 -20.97 12.90 -4.66
C LEU A 761 -20.21 13.95 -5.50
N LYS A 762 -20.73 14.32 -6.67
CA LYS A 762 -20.17 15.40 -7.49
C LYS A 762 -20.20 16.77 -6.80
N ILE A 763 -21.23 17.02 -5.98
CA ILE A 763 -21.27 18.25 -5.17
C ILE A 763 -20.30 18.13 -4.00
N SER A 764 -20.17 16.93 -3.43
CA SER A 764 -19.34 16.63 -2.26
C SER A 764 -17.85 16.81 -2.48
N SER A 765 -17.39 16.75 -3.73
CA SER A 765 -16.00 17.03 -4.11
C SER A 765 -15.65 18.52 -4.06
N THR A 766 -16.64 19.41 -3.90
CA THR A 766 -16.43 20.87 -3.85
C THR A 766 -16.54 21.40 -2.42
N ILE A 767 -15.72 22.39 -2.04
CA ILE A 767 -15.62 22.86 -0.64
C ILE A 767 -16.38 24.17 -0.36
N PRO A 768 -16.34 25.25 -1.16
CA PRO A 768 -17.25 26.38 -0.92
C PRO A 768 -18.60 26.20 -1.64
N PHE A 769 -19.67 26.68 -1.01
CA PHE A 769 -21.00 26.85 -1.61
C PHE A 769 -21.71 25.58 -2.11
N LYS A 770 -21.44 24.42 -1.48
CA LYS A 770 -22.13 23.15 -1.76
C LYS A 770 -23.66 23.28 -1.79
N ILE A 771 -24.22 24.01 -0.82
CA ILE A 771 -25.67 24.24 -0.71
C ILE A 771 -26.22 25.04 -1.89
N ILE A 772 -25.45 26.01 -2.41
CA ILE A 772 -25.80 26.76 -3.61
C ILE A 772 -25.83 25.84 -4.83
N LYS A 773 -24.88 24.91 -4.94
CA LYS A 773 -24.83 23.92 -6.02
C LYS A 773 -25.92 22.84 -5.92
N MET A 774 -26.47 22.60 -4.72
CA MET A 774 -27.57 21.65 -4.52
C MET A 774 -28.93 22.21 -4.95
N SER A 775 -29.18 23.50 -4.74
CA SER A 775 -30.47 24.15 -5.00
C SER A 775 -30.38 25.22 -6.07
N LYS A 776 -31.02 24.99 -7.23
CA LYS A 776 -31.08 25.98 -8.32
C LYS A 776 -31.69 27.30 -7.85
N SER A 777 -32.76 27.24 -7.06
CA SER A 777 -33.44 28.44 -6.53
C SER A 777 -32.53 29.26 -5.61
N LEU A 778 -31.69 28.60 -4.80
CA LEU A 778 -30.72 29.31 -3.97
C LEU A 778 -29.61 29.93 -4.81
N SER A 779 -29.15 29.23 -5.85
CA SER A 779 -28.18 29.78 -6.79
C SER A 779 -28.69 31.06 -7.44
N PHE A 780 -29.95 31.08 -7.89
CA PHE A 780 -30.56 32.30 -8.43
C PHE A 780 -30.77 33.38 -7.37
N ALA A 781 -31.16 33.02 -6.14
CA ALA A 781 -31.31 33.97 -5.06
C ALA A 781 -29.99 34.65 -4.66
N VAL A 782 -28.89 33.87 -4.56
CA VAL A 782 -27.56 34.41 -4.25
C VAL A 782 -27.05 35.28 -5.39
N LEU A 783 -27.25 34.87 -6.65
CA LEU A 783 -26.94 35.71 -7.80
C LEU A 783 -27.77 37.01 -7.80
N GLY A 784 -29.06 36.94 -7.49
CA GLY A 784 -29.93 38.11 -7.41
C GLY A 784 -29.52 39.08 -6.29
N ILE A 785 -29.27 38.57 -5.08
CA ILE A 785 -28.76 39.37 -3.96
C ILE A 785 -27.39 39.96 -4.30
N GLY A 786 -26.49 39.16 -4.87
CA GLY A 786 -25.16 39.62 -5.32
C GLY A 786 -25.26 40.75 -6.34
N SER A 787 -26.16 40.63 -7.32
CA SER A 787 -26.44 41.68 -8.31
C SER A 787 -27.02 42.94 -7.66
N ILE A 788 -27.94 42.81 -6.70
CA ILE A 788 -28.48 43.97 -5.97
C ILE A 788 -27.38 44.68 -5.17
N VAL A 789 -26.56 43.94 -4.43
CA VAL A 789 -25.44 44.50 -3.66
C VAL A 789 -24.45 45.20 -4.60
N LEU A 790 -24.13 44.59 -5.74
CA LEU A 790 -23.27 45.18 -6.75
C LEU A 790 -23.87 46.47 -7.32
N ILE A 791 -25.16 46.49 -7.64
CA ILE A 791 -25.86 47.68 -8.14
C ILE A 791 -25.85 48.79 -7.09
N VAL A 792 -26.15 48.49 -5.82
CA VAL A 792 -26.14 49.46 -4.72
C VAL A 792 -24.73 50.00 -4.49
N MET A 793 -23.72 49.14 -4.57
CA MET A 793 -22.31 49.53 -4.40
C MET A 793 -21.83 50.41 -5.57
N LEU A 794 -22.17 50.05 -6.81
CA LEU A 794 -21.89 50.86 -8.01
C LEU A 794 -22.63 52.19 -7.95
N PHE A 795 -23.90 52.20 -7.54
CA PHE A 795 -24.68 53.43 -7.36
C PHE A 795 -24.06 54.33 -6.28
N GLY A 796 -23.67 53.76 -5.13
CA GLY A 796 -22.96 54.49 -4.08
C GLY A 796 -21.64 55.08 -4.57
N LEU A 797 -20.87 54.34 -5.37
CA LEU A 797 -19.64 54.82 -6.00
C LEU A 797 -19.90 55.95 -7.01
N ILE A 798 -20.92 55.81 -7.86
CA ILE A 798 -21.31 56.84 -8.85
C ILE A 798 -21.79 58.12 -8.14
N CYS A 799 -22.61 58.00 -7.10
CA CYS A 799 -23.07 59.12 -6.29
C CYS A 799 -21.93 59.81 -5.54
N ASN A 800 -20.95 59.04 -5.04
CA ASN A 800 -19.76 59.61 -4.37
C ASN A 800 -18.82 60.29 -5.38
N TRP A 801 -18.67 59.74 -6.59
CA TRP A 801 -17.88 60.33 -7.68
C TRP A 801 -18.47 61.64 -8.21
N SER A 802 -19.79 61.73 -8.24
CA SER A 802 -20.52 62.90 -8.75
C SER A 802 -20.71 64.01 -7.70
N ASN A 803 -20.24 63.83 -6.46
CA ASN A 803 -20.45 64.76 -5.36
C ASN A 803 -19.24 65.72 -5.20
N PRO A 804 -19.43 67.06 -5.27
CA PRO A 804 -18.34 68.04 -5.13
C PRO A 804 -17.69 68.06 -3.73
N LYS A 805 -18.33 67.46 -2.71
CA LYS A 805 -17.71 67.11 -1.42
C LYS A 805 -18.02 65.63 -1.12
N PRO A 806 -17.16 64.68 -1.53
CA PRO A 806 -17.43 63.26 -1.36
C PRO A 806 -17.58 62.91 0.12
N PHE A 807 -18.49 61.98 0.45
CA PHE A 807 -18.72 61.53 1.82
C PHE A 807 -17.49 60.81 2.39
N TYR A 808 -16.67 60.24 1.51
CA TYR A 808 -15.34 59.70 1.81
C TYR A 808 -14.39 60.08 0.67
N GLN A 809 -13.29 60.79 0.96
CA GLN A 809 -12.13 60.89 0.07
C GLN A 809 -11.43 59.53 0.08
N ILE A 810 -11.84 58.64 -0.81
CA ILE A 810 -11.15 57.37 -1.02
C ILE A 810 -10.43 57.50 -2.35
N ASP A 811 -9.11 57.63 -2.31
CA ASP A 811 -8.25 57.42 -3.48
C ASP A 811 -8.31 55.94 -3.84
N ILE A 812 -9.38 55.56 -4.51
CA ILE A 812 -9.60 54.20 -5.01
C ILE A 812 -8.82 54.09 -6.31
N SER A 813 -7.57 53.62 -6.26
CA SER A 813 -6.88 53.15 -7.46
C SER A 813 -7.65 51.95 -8.04
N TYR A 814 -7.52 51.68 -9.34
CA TYR A 814 -8.08 50.47 -9.98
C TYR A 814 -7.68 49.18 -9.23
N ASP A 815 -6.55 49.22 -8.51
CA ASP A 815 -6.10 48.13 -7.64
C ASP A 815 -7.02 47.94 -6.44
N PHE A 816 -7.67 48.96 -5.87
CA PHE A 816 -8.55 48.79 -4.71
C PHE A 816 -9.89 48.11 -5.08
N ILE A 817 -10.45 48.35 -6.26
CA ILE A 817 -11.65 47.63 -6.75
C ILE A 817 -11.27 46.20 -7.13
N GLY A 818 -10.14 46.04 -7.84
CA GLY A 818 -9.55 44.74 -8.12
C GLY A 818 -9.30 43.96 -6.83
N ILE A 819 -8.66 44.58 -5.84
CA ILE A 819 -8.39 44.03 -4.52
C ILE A 819 -9.69 43.79 -3.78
N THR A 820 -10.75 44.59 -3.86
CA THR A 820 -11.99 44.32 -3.10
C THR A 820 -12.76 43.13 -3.68
N VAL A 821 -12.81 42.99 -5.01
CA VAL A 821 -13.36 41.81 -5.69
C VAL A 821 -12.48 40.58 -5.45
N ILE A 822 -11.16 40.76 -5.52
CA ILE A 822 -10.18 39.75 -5.17
C ILE A 822 -10.27 39.41 -3.68
N VAL A 823 -10.52 40.33 -2.76
CA VAL A 823 -10.63 40.12 -1.30
C VAL A 823 -11.96 39.47 -0.95
N PHE A 824 -13.00 39.70 -1.74
CA PHE A 824 -14.23 38.92 -1.69
C PHE A 824 -14.00 37.49 -2.20
N LEU A 825 -13.15 37.30 -3.21
CA LEU A 825 -12.73 35.99 -3.74
C LEU A 825 -11.60 35.29 -2.93
N VAL A 826 -10.76 36.04 -2.24
CA VAL A 826 -9.49 35.70 -1.54
C VAL A 826 -9.65 35.86 -0.02
N GLY A 827 -10.80 36.29 0.47
CA GLY A 827 -11.23 36.09 1.87
C GLY A 827 -11.20 34.61 2.30
N PHE A 828 -11.01 33.70 1.33
CA PHE A 828 -10.72 32.28 1.51
C PHE A 828 -9.23 31.92 1.74
N LEU A 829 -8.27 32.79 1.38
CA LEU A 829 -6.82 32.59 1.46
C LEU A 829 -6.17 33.72 2.28
N SER A 830 -6.32 33.60 3.59
CA SER A 830 -6.00 34.61 4.63
C SER A 830 -4.55 35.13 4.71
N LYS A 831 -3.61 34.68 3.88
CA LYS A 831 -2.20 35.13 3.92
C LYS A 831 -1.79 36.09 2.78
N PHE A 832 -2.50 36.10 1.65
CA PHE A 832 -2.13 36.95 0.51
C PHE A 832 -2.42 38.44 0.77
N LEU A 833 -3.56 38.72 1.41
CA LEU A 833 -3.98 40.04 1.88
C LEU A 833 -2.95 40.74 2.79
N ALA A 834 -2.20 39.97 3.58
CA ALA A 834 -1.22 40.52 4.51
C ALA A 834 0.10 40.93 3.83
N LYS A 835 0.37 40.45 2.61
CA LYS A 835 1.61 40.72 1.87
C LYS A 835 1.39 41.64 0.66
N ALA A 836 0.20 41.62 0.06
CA ALA A 836 -0.14 42.41 -1.12
C ALA A 836 -0.65 43.83 -0.81
N ILE A 837 -1.18 44.08 0.39
CA ILE A 837 -1.53 45.44 0.81
C ILE A 837 -0.37 45.98 1.66
N ASN A 838 0.35 46.95 1.10
CA ASN A 838 1.36 47.72 1.82
C ASN A 838 0.67 48.68 2.82
N ILE A 839 0.04 48.11 3.87
CA ILE A 839 -0.64 48.88 4.92
C ILE A 839 0.41 49.22 5.98
N GLU A 840 1.06 50.35 5.82
CA GLU A 840 2.11 50.86 6.72
C GLU A 840 1.67 51.09 8.18
N ASN A 841 0.37 50.95 8.50
CA ASN A 841 -0.15 51.30 9.82
C ASN A 841 -0.77 50.10 10.56
N THR A 842 -0.11 49.64 11.63
CA THR A 842 -0.50 48.53 12.51
C THR A 842 -1.95 48.64 13.03
N ILE A 843 -2.45 49.86 13.20
CA ILE A 843 -3.83 50.15 13.64
C ILE A 843 -4.86 49.74 12.57
N LYS A 844 -4.61 50.06 11.29
CA LYS A 844 -5.49 49.69 10.17
C LYS A 844 -5.56 48.16 9.99
N LYS A 845 -4.43 47.47 10.15
CA LYS A 845 -4.37 45.99 10.12
C LYS A 845 -5.19 45.35 11.24
N LYS A 846 -5.13 45.91 12.45
CA LYS A 846 -5.94 45.46 13.61
C LYS A 846 -7.44 45.72 13.40
N ALA A 847 -7.81 46.87 12.85
CA ALA A 847 -9.21 47.20 12.55
C ALA A 847 -9.82 46.28 11.49
N ILE A 848 -9.11 46.03 10.38
CA ILE A 848 -9.55 45.11 9.33
C ILE A 848 -9.70 43.68 9.88
N LEU A 849 -8.74 43.22 10.68
CA LEU A 849 -8.81 41.89 11.29
C LEU A 849 -9.98 41.75 12.27
N PHE A 850 -10.28 42.79 13.05
CA PHE A 850 -11.44 42.82 13.94
C PHE A 850 -12.76 42.76 13.16
N LEU A 851 -12.87 43.49 12.04
CA LEU A 851 -14.02 43.42 11.13
C LEU A 851 -14.17 42.01 10.54
N LEU A 852 -13.07 41.37 10.13
CA LEU A 852 -13.09 39.99 9.62
C LEU A 852 -13.52 38.98 10.69
N ILE A 853 -13.07 39.13 11.94
CA ILE A 853 -13.49 38.29 13.07
C ILE A 853 -14.99 38.45 13.32
N THR A 854 -15.48 39.70 13.32
CA THR A 854 -16.89 40.02 13.57
C THR A 854 -17.79 39.48 12.45
N PHE A 855 -17.41 39.71 11.19
CA PHE A 855 -18.15 39.19 10.03
C PHE A 855 -18.13 37.67 9.98
N GLY A 856 -16.96 37.05 10.16
CA GLY A 856 -16.83 35.58 10.20
C GLY A 856 -17.66 34.95 11.31
N TRP A 857 -17.74 35.60 12.48
CA TRP A 857 -18.60 35.19 13.58
C TRP A 857 -20.08 35.24 13.21
N VAL A 858 -20.59 36.38 12.71
CA VAL A 858 -22.00 36.52 12.28
C VAL A 858 -22.35 35.53 11.18
N PHE A 859 -21.50 35.43 10.14
CA PHE A 859 -21.70 34.49 9.04
C PHE A 859 -21.76 33.04 9.53
N SER A 860 -20.85 32.65 10.44
CA SER A 860 -20.84 31.28 10.99
C SER A 860 -22.11 30.93 11.76
N ILE A 861 -22.68 31.88 12.51
CA ILE A 861 -23.94 31.69 13.23
C ILE A 861 -25.10 31.49 12.23
N ILE A 862 -25.19 32.35 11.22
CA ILE A 862 -26.20 32.25 10.16
C ILE A 862 -26.08 30.91 9.44
N TYR A 863 -24.86 30.51 9.11
CA TYR A 863 -24.58 29.25 8.42
C TYR A 863 -25.02 28.03 9.23
N ILE A 864 -24.63 27.96 10.51
CA ILE A 864 -25.00 26.85 11.39
C ILE A 864 -26.50 26.78 11.64
N ARG A 865 -27.21 27.91 11.70
CA ARG A 865 -28.65 27.95 11.99
C ARG A 865 -29.53 27.68 10.78
N ILE A 866 -29.14 28.15 9.59
CA ILE A 866 -30.00 28.11 8.39
C ILE A 866 -29.48 27.10 7.37
N PHE A 867 -28.24 27.27 6.92
CA PHE A 867 -27.69 26.53 5.80
C PHE A 867 -27.36 25.07 6.18
N ASN A 868 -26.75 24.85 7.34
CA ASN A 868 -26.35 23.52 7.77
C ASN A 868 -27.54 22.54 7.98
N PRO A 869 -28.63 22.90 8.70
CA PRO A 869 -29.78 22.01 8.83
C PRO A 869 -30.48 21.75 7.50
N TRP A 870 -30.49 22.73 6.60
CA TRP A 870 -31.06 22.56 5.27
C TRP A 870 -30.26 21.57 4.42
N TYR A 871 -28.93 21.67 4.42
CA TYR A 871 -28.05 20.70 3.77
C TYR A 871 -28.29 19.27 4.26
N ASN A 872 -28.36 19.08 5.59
CA ASN A 872 -28.60 17.78 6.18
C ASN A 872 -29.98 17.22 5.78
N ARG A 873 -31.03 18.08 5.71
CA ARG A 873 -32.37 17.67 5.26
C ARG A 873 -32.40 17.24 3.79
N LEU A 874 -31.65 17.91 2.91
CA LEU A 874 -31.64 17.61 1.48
C LEU A 874 -31.01 16.24 1.16
N GLY A 875 -30.04 15.80 1.95
CA GLY A 875 -29.38 14.50 1.79
C GLY A 875 -29.86 13.42 2.75
N LYS A 876 -30.98 13.64 3.45
CA LYS A 876 -31.54 12.69 4.42
C LYS A 876 -32.07 11.44 3.70
N VAL A 877 -31.67 10.27 4.17
CA VAL A 877 -32.18 8.99 3.65
C VAL A 877 -33.47 8.63 4.41
N LYS A 878 -34.54 8.36 3.66
CA LYS A 878 -35.86 8.05 4.25
C LYS A 878 -35.91 6.62 4.79
#